data_AF-A0AA37TM50-F1
#
_entry.id   AF-A0AA37TM50-F1
#
_cell.length_a   1.000
_cell.length_b   1.000
_cell.length_c   1.000
_cell.angle_alpha   90.00
_cell.angle_beta   90.00
_cell.angle_gamma   90.00
#
_symmetry.space_group_name_H-M   'P 1'
#
loop_
_entity.id
_entity.type
_entity.pdbx_description
1 polymer ?
#
loop_
_entity_poly.entity_id
_entity_poly.type
_entity_poly.pdbx_seq_one_letter_code
_entity_poly.pdbx_strand_id
1 'polypeptide(L)'
;MDTKFISLVTFVFAAFISWFADAKSQSSERSIAFYYSKVHSTQYLLSFERVVVDANSLSADQLNQLKRAGVEVYVYLSVGEISGTLPSALEDALLGENPAWQASIMNAENDMWRQHLTQQAQQLMASGYHGLFLDTLDSYQLALAPPAYSSQESALISLLEELQHIAPKLLFNRGFQLLDRIDFVPTAVVAESYRNGYDVANNRYYQQSEADIGWLRNQLIKAQSNGSEAIVIDYAPQNQDERIALAQQILKDGFTPYISDGLLSEYGVSIHYPIPRTVIGFYDGQLRSKQLSSCHRHLSSLIEYQGYVPKCLDIHEQALDSIDLSMVQAIVYWLPPQSISLPFVANFIDATFEDISTVFIGELPRQTQLLNRLGLSSQGRYVGQLQQAGKSLLYPAPSAGKQGAYRYQASDESITVMSQLIDANGQQGIASFKAPWGGGILSPTAIQEVAGQASRWLHDPFDVLMPLLGLAEIPVADVTTESGRRVVTIHIDGDGFPSRSWMKGKPFAGETILEQVLKRYSLPHTVSIIEAEISKDGLYPQQSAALEAIAKEIFSLENVEIASHTFSHPFFWDTESSVKEKRYGDHLPVPGYVLDYDREISGSVNYINQRLAPPGKQVKVFLWTGEANPTEAIINKTKALGLYNVNGGNTYVVYDNPSLSQVYPHLNWHPSGVQVYAPVMNENLYTNLWGENFEGYVRSIETFNILGSPRRMKPVAIYYHMYSGEYPSSLSALKQVYTWAEQQPFTPLYLSEFASRAQSLYETGIAKSIVDDYWYVASTGVRSLRVANLGSLSAESNGIAGIASGPDGQYLTLASNRARFSLQAQRQPLAFKRPLLVFANGIVEKWQHKSEHTQVQILAHQPLRLTFSAHQNCTIAALTGPSFTISQQEGFVSIQSPASGVFSFNIECDDGVEHGGFQ
;
A
#
# COMPACT_ATOMS: atom_id res chain seq x y z
N MET A 1 2.30 -65.62 37.81
CA MET A 1 3.31 -65.44 36.75
C MET A 1 2.57 -65.25 35.43
N ASP A 2 1.58 -64.37 35.35
CA ASP A 2 1.55 -62.90 35.43
C ASP A 2 1.84 -62.23 34.08
N THR A 3 0.89 -62.46 33.18
CA THR A 3 0.55 -61.62 32.02
C THR A 3 0.36 -60.14 32.37
N LYS A 4 0.24 -59.79 33.67
CA LYS A 4 0.29 -58.41 34.17
C LYS A 4 1.68 -57.77 34.14
N PHE A 5 2.77 -58.55 34.10
CA PHE A 5 4.13 -57.98 34.08
C PHE A 5 4.57 -57.54 32.68
N ILE A 6 4.07 -58.20 31.62
CA ILE A 6 4.40 -57.83 30.23
C ILE A 6 3.62 -56.58 29.79
N SER A 7 2.37 -56.39 30.21
CA SER A 7 1.64 -55.14 29.93
C SER A 7 2.21 -53.94 30.67
N LEU A 8 2.76 -54.10 31.88
CA LEU A 8 3.35 -52.99 32.64
C LEU A 8 4.69 -52.53 32.04
N VAL A 9 5.51 -53.45 31.52
CA VAL A 9 6.79 -53.10 30.88
C VAL A 9 6.58 -52.43 29.51
N THR A 10 5.55 -52.82 28.74
CA THR A 10 5.23 -52.15 27.46
C THR A 10 4.58 -50.77 27.66
N PHE A 11 3.82 -50.56 28.74
CA PHE A 11 3.23 -49.24 29.06
C PHE A 11 4.27 -48.26 29.62
N VAL A 12 5.26 -48.73 30.38
CA VAL A 12 6.34 -47.87 30.89
C VAL A 12 7.37 -47.54 29.80
N PHE A 13 7.62 -48.42 28.82
CA PHE A 13 8.46 -48.07 27.66
C PHE A 13 7.75 -47.15 26.65
N ALA A 14 6.42 -47.26 26.47
CA ALA A 14 5.64 -46.33 25.66
C ALA A 14 5.42 -44.96 26.34
N ALA A 15 5.38 -44.92 27.68
CA ALA A 15 5.35 -43.68 28.45
C ALA A 15 6.72 -42.98 28.51
N PHE A 16 7.83 -43.71 28.50
CA PHE A 16 9.18 -43.12 28.43
C PHE A 16 9.58 -42.62 27.03
N ILE A 17 9.02 -43.20 25.95
CA ILE A 17 9.22 -42.67 24.59
C ILE A 17 8.31 -41.46 24.31
N SER A 18 7.14 -41.38 24.97
CA SER A 18 6.26 -40.21 24.89
C SER A 18 6.70 -39.03 25.76
N TRP A 19 7.74 -39.18 26.59
CA TRP A 19 8.28 -38.11 27.45
C TRP A 19 9.63 -37.53 26.95
N PHE A 20 10.18 -38.08 25.86
CA PHE A 20 11.25 -37.47 25.07
C PHE A 20 10.75 -36.90 23.73
N ALA A 21 9.43 -36.79 23.56
CA ALA A 21 8.81 -35.91 22.58
C ALA A 21 8.37 -34.60 23.24
N ASP A 22 9.16 -34.10 24.20
CA ASP A 22 8.99 -32.75 24.72
C ASP A 22 9.57 -31.79 23.68
N ALA A 23 8.66 -31.06 23.04
CA ALA A 23 8.85 -29.74 22.50
C ALA A 23 10.28 -29.38 22.04
N LYS A 24 10.72 -29.94 20.90
CA LYS A 24 11.23 -29.01 19.89
C LYS A 24 10.03 -28.15 19.53
N SER A 25 9.89 -27.02 20.22
CA SER A 25 9.36 -25.83 19.57
C SER A 25 10.17 -25.70 18.29
N GLN A 26 9.66 -26.29 17.20
CA GLN A 26 10.06 -25.93 15.87
C GLN A 26 9.73 -24.44 15.86
N SER A 27 10.75 -23.59 16.01
CA SER A 27 10.59 -22.16 15.81
C SER A 27 9.83 -22.06 14.50
N SER A 28 8.61 -21.53 14.53
CA SER A 28 7.81 -21.42 13.31
C SER A 28 8.69 -20.78 12.26
N GLU A 29 9.04 -21.52 11.21
CA GLU A 29 9.98 -21.08 10.20
C GLU A 29 9.51 -19.70 9.70
N ARG A 30 10.37 -18.69 9.83
CA ARG A 30 10.05 -17.32 9.45
C ARG A 30 10.53 -17.08 8.04
N SER A 31 9.82 -16.27 7.27
CA SER A 31 10.33 -15.90 5.95
C SER A 31 11.52 -14.96 6.04
N ILE A 32 12.38 -14.98 5.02
CA ILE A 32 13.49 -14.05 4.86
C ILE A 32 13.68 -13.67 3.40
N ALA A 33 14.11 -12.43 3.13
CA ALA A 33 14.57 -11.99 1.82
C ALA A 33 15.98 -11.39 1.87
N PHE A 34 16.73 -11.53 0.80
CA PHE A 34 18.01 -10.86 0.56
C PHE A 34 17.87 -9.99 -0.69
N TYR A 35 18.14 -8.69 -0.56
CA TYR A 35 17.94 -7.72 -1.63
C TYR A 35 18.99 -6.62 -1.58
N TYR A 36 19.88 -6.58 -2.58
CA TYR A 36 21.03 -5.66 -2.62
C TYR A 36 20.90 -4.53 -3.64
N SER A 37 19.76 -4.45 -4.31
CA SER A 37 19.40 -3.31 -5.18
C SER A 37 18.82 -2.13 -4.38
N LYS A 38 18.76 -0.96 -5.03
CA LYS A 38 18.10 0.23 -4.47
C LYS A 38 16.61 -0.03 -4.28
N VAL A 39 16.09 0.22 -3.07
CA VAL A 39 14.67 0.02 -2.76
C VAL A 39 13.90 1.29 -3.12
N HIS A 40 13.14 1.23 -4.22
CA HIS A 40 12.25 2.33 -4.62
C HIS A 40 10.91 2.32 -3.89
N SER A 41 10.44 1.15 -3.44
CA SER A 41 9.18 0.94 -2.72
C SER A 41 9.34 -0.25 -1.78
N THR A 42 8.72 -0.20 -0.60
CA THR A 42 8.79 -1.29 0.38
C THR A 42 7.74 -2.37 0.16
N GLN A 43 6.81 -2.17 -0.77
CA GLN A 43 5.62 -3.00 -0.95
C GLN A 43 5.90 -4.51 -1.03
N TYR A 44 7.03 -4.92 -1.63
CA TYR A 44 7.40 -6.33 -1.76
C TYR A 44 8.24 -6.84 -0.58
N LEU A 45 9.08 -5.99 0.01
CA LEU A 45 9.85 -6.33 1.22
C LEU A 45 8.94 -6.50 2.45
N LEU A 46 7.82 -5.77 2.51
CA LEU A 46 6.79 -5.92 3.55
C LEU A 46 6.21 -7.34 3.61
N SER A 47 6.25 -8.07 2.49
CA SER A 47 5.76 -9.44 2.42
C SER A 47 6.60 -10.41 3.26
N PHE A 48 7.84 -10.07 3.63
CA PHE A 48 8.75 -10.93 4.40
C PHE A 48 8.81 -10.54 5.87
N GLU A 49 9.05 -11.51 6.75
CA GLU A 49 9.22 -11.28 8.19
C GLU A 49 10.62 -10.80 8.55
N ARG A 50 11.61 -11.14 7.72
CA ARG A 50 13.00 -10.73 7.84
C ARG A 50 13.51 -10.28 6.47
N VAL A 51 14.37 -9.26 6.44
CA VAL A 51 14.98 -8.77 5.20
C VAL A 51 16.44 -8.44 5.48
N VAL A 52 17.34 -8.88 4.60
CA VAL A 52 18.74 -8.49 4.55
C VAL A 52 18.92 -7.53 3.38
N VAL A 53 19.52 -6.37 3.64
CA VAL A 53 19.77 -5.35 2.63
C VAL A 53 21.18 -4.80 2.69
N ASP A 54 21.60 -4.12 1.61
CA ASP A 54 22.79 -3.26 1.66
C ASP A 54 22.53 -1.99 2.49
N ALA A 55 23.57 -1.46 3.13
CA ALA A 55 23.49 -0.29 4.01
C ALA A 55 22.89 0.97 3.36
N ASN A 56 23.06 1.15 2.04
CA ASN A 56 22.61 2.34 1.33
C ASN A 56 21.33 2.11 0.49
N SER A 57 20.74 0.92 0.59
CA SER A 57 19.57 0.53 -0.22
C SER A 57 18.26 1.16 0.23
N LEU A 58 18.14 1.52 1.52
CA LEU A 58 16.92 2.03 2.17
C LEU A 58 17.10 3.46 2.66
N SER A 59 16.06 4.27 2.51
CA SER A 59 15.91 5.51 3.29
C SER A 59 15.46 5.21 4.73
N ALA A 60 15.67 6.18 5.64
CA ALA A 60 15.22 6.08 7.03
C ALA A 60 13.70 5.85 7.15
N ASP A 61 12.89 6.45 6.27
CA ASP A 61 11.44 6.28 6.26
C ASP A 61 11.02 4.87 5.86
N GLN A 62 11.68 4.29 4.86
CA GLN A 62 11.44 2.91 4.42
C GLN A 62 11.86 1.92 5.51
N LEU A 63 13.02 2.12 6.16
CA LEU A 63 13.43 1.31 7.31
C LEU A 63 12.39 1.39 8.44
N ASN A 64 11.92 2.59 8.79
CA ASN A 64 10.89 2.79 9.80
C ASN A 64 9.53 2.19 9.40
N GLN A 65 9.20 2.14 8.12
CA GLN A 65 7.98 1.50 7.62
C GLN A 65 8.06 -0.02 7.78
N LEU A 66 9.15 -0.65 7.34
CA LEU A 66 9.41 -2.08 7.53
C LEU A 66 9.33 -2.46 9.01
N LYS A 67 9.98 -1.67 9.89
CA LYS A 67 9.96 -1.85 11.34
C LYS A 67 8.55 -1.76 11.93
N ARG A 68 7.76 -0.75 11.54
CA ARG A 68 6.37 -0.60 11.99
C ARG A 68 5.48 -1.76 11.53
N ALA A 69 5.79 -2.38 10.40
CA ALA A 69 5.13 -3.60 9.94
C ALA A 69 5.64 -4.88 10.65
N GLY A 70 6.59 -4.77 11.57
CA GLY A 70 7.20 -5.91 12.27
C GLY A 70 8.14 -6.73 11.39
N VAL A 71 8.74 -6.13 10.36
CA VAL A 71 9.84 -6.74 9.58
C VAL A 71 11.14 -6.56 10.36
N GLU A 72 11.89 -7.64 10.57
CA GLU A 72 13.26 -7.55 11.07
C GLU A 72 14.23 -7.28 9.94
N VAL A 73 14.71 -6.04 9.85
CA VAL A 73 15.72 -5.64 8.87
C VAL A 73 17.14 -5.86 9.41
N TYR A 74 17.92 -6.64 8.68
CA TYR A 74 19.35 -6.88 8.85
C TYR A 74 20.11 -6.14 7.76
N VAL A 75 21.35 -5.76 8.04
CA VAL A 75 22.21 -5.07 7.07
C VAL A 75 23.48 -5.87 6.81
N TYR A 76 23.85 -5.94 5.54
CA TYR A 76 25.06 -6.60 5.06
C TYR A 76 26.32 -5.92 5.63
N LEU A 77 27.27 -6.74 6.08
CA LEU A 77 28.61 -6.32 6.48
C LEU A 77 29.62 -7.41 6.10
N SER A 78 30.54 -7.11 5.18
CA SER A 78 31.66 -8.00 4.85
C SER A 78 32.72 -7.93 5.96
N VAL A 79 33.03 -9.06 6.59
CA VAL A 79 33.94 -9.11 7.75
C VAL A 79 35.37 -9.50 7.35
N GLY A 80 35.50 -10.37 6.36
CA GLY A 80 36.79 -10.83 5.85
C GLY A 80 37.32 -10.05 4.66
N GLU A 81 36.51 -9.20 4.04
CA GLU A 81 36.88 -8.49 2.81
C GLU A 81 36.41 -7.02 2.80
N ILE A 82 37.10 -6.19 2.03
CA ILE A 82 36.64 -4.85 1.64
C ILE A 82 36.65 -4.72 0.12
N SER A 83 35.51 -4.31 -0.44
CA SER A 83 35.35 -4.05 -1.87
C SER A 83 35.71 -2.62 -2.23
N GLY A 84 36.23 -2.41 -3.44
CA GLY A 84 36.62 -1.08 -3.94
C GLY A 84 38.05 -0.69 -3.57
N THR A 85 38.35 0.61 -3.56
CA THR A 85 39.70 1.11 -3.28
C THR A 85 40.03 0.94 -1.80
N LEU A 86 41.07 0.15 -1.50
CA LEU A 86 41.57 -0.04 -0.14
C LEU A 86 42.04 1.31 0.44
N PRO A 87 41.51 1.77 1.58
CA PRO A 87 42.00 2.96 2.25
C PRO A 87 43.46 2.77 2.67
N SER A 88 44.30 3.80 2.48
CA SER A 88 45.73 3.73 2.81
C SER A 88 46.00 3.38 4.28
N ALA A 89 45.09 3.75 5.19
CA ALA A 89 45.17 3.39 6.61
C ALA A 89 44.97 1.89 6.89
N LEU A 90 44.51 1.11 5.91
CA LEU A 90 44.22 -0.32 6.02
C LEU A 90 45.18 -1.18 5.17
N GLU A 91 46.17 -0.60 4.50
CA GLU A 91 47.15 -1.35 3.68
C GLU A 91 47.89 -2.41 4.50
N ASP A 92 48.26 -2.09 5.75
CA ASP A 92 48.92 -3.03 6.67
C ASP A 92 48.03 -4.20 7.14
N ALA A 93 46.73 -4.15 6.84
CA ALA A 93 45.77 -5.20 7.15
C ALA A 93 45.51 -6.15 5.96
N LEU A 94 46.14 -5.95 4.80
CA LEU A 94 45.93 -6.76 3.61
C LEU A 94 46.58 -8.16 3.72
N LEU A 95 45.78 -9.22 3.55
CA LEU A 95 46.27 -10.60 3.43
C LEU A 95 46.43 -11.05 1.97
N GLY A 96 45.57 -10.58 1.07
CA GLY A 96 45.54 -10.98 -0.32
C GLY A 96 44.36 -10.38 -1.07
N GLU A 97 44.11 -10.85 -2.29
CA GLU A 97 43.01 -10.37 -3.14
C GLU A 97 42.07 -11.51 -3.51
N ASN A 98 40.78 -11.21 -3.60
CA ASN A 98 39.76 -12.07 -4.18
C ASN A 98 39.45 -11.60 -5.61
N PRO A 99 40.04 -12.24 -6.65
CA PRO A 99 39.89 -11.77 -8.02
C PRO A 99 38.47 -11.93 -8.57
N ALA A 100 37.64 -12.82 -8.00
CA ALA A 100 36.26 -13.02 -8.46
C ALA A 100 35.37 -11.81 -8.15
N TRP A 101 35.63 -11.13 -7.02
CA TRP A 101 34.83 -10.00 -6.52
C TRP A 101 35.59 -8.67 -6.48
N GLN A 102 36.84 -8.65 -6.97
CA GLN A 102 37.71 -7.47 -6.94
C GLN A 102 37.79 -6.85 -5.54
N ALA A 103 37.95 -7.72 -4.52
CA ALA A 103 37.95 -7.34 -3.12
C ALA A 103 39.29 -7.66 -2.45
N SER A 104 39.65 -6.87 -1.45
CA SER A 104 40.85 -7.08 -0.62
C SER A 104 40.49 -7.95 0.58
N ILE A 105 41.22 -9.05 0.78
CA ILE A 105 41.05 -9.98 1.92
C ILE A 105 41.84 -9.43 3.11
N MET A 106 41.19 -9.30 4.26
CA MET A 106 41.68 -8.54 5.41
C MET A 106 42.09 -9.42 6.59
N ASN A 107 43.11 -8.98 7.31
CA ASN A 107 43.66 -9.64 8.49
C ASN A 107 42.82 -9.32 9.73
N ALA A 108 42.21 -10.34 10.35
CA ALA A 108 41.38 -10.18 11.54
C ALA A 108 42.22 -9.93 12.81
N GLU A 109 43.53 -10.15 12.76
CA GLU A 109 44.48 -9.80 13.83
C GLU A 109 44.84 -8.31 13.83
N ASN A 110 44.54 -7.56 12.75
CA ASN A 110 44.92 -6.16 12.64
C ASN A 110 43.92 -5.23 13.36
N ASP A 111 44.42 -4.46 14.33
CA ASP A 111 43.61 -3.54 15.15
C ASP A 111 42.86 -2.47 14.34
N MET A 112 43.47 -1.94 13.26
CA MET A 112 42.84 -0.91 12.42
C MET A 112 41.66 -1.48 11.64
N TRP A 113 41.75 -2.73 11.16
CA TRP A 113 40.65 -3.42 10.51
C TRP A 113 39.51 -3.70 11.50
N ARG A 114 39.82 -4.19 12.69
CA ARG A 114 38.82 -4.38 13.76
C ARG A 114 38.11 -3.09 14.14
N GLN A 115 38.88 -2.01 14.30
CA GLN A 115 38.31 -0.70 14.63
C GLN A 115 37.39 -0.20 13.52
N HIS A 116 37.78 -0.39 12.25
CA HIS A 116 36.95 -0.04 11.10
C HIS A 116 35.60 -0.76 11.13
N LEU A 117 35.61 -2.09 11.28
CA LEU A 117 34.39 -2.90 11.30
C LEU A 117 33.50 -2.61 12.51
N THR A 118 34.07 -2.48 13.71
CA THR A 118 33.30 -2.18 14.92
C THR A 118 32.65 -0.80 14.87
N GLN A 119 33.34 0.21 14.31
CA GLN A 119 32.75 1.53 14.08
C GLN A 119 31.63 1.49 13.05
N GLN A 120 31.82 0.76 11.94
CA GLN A 120 30.79 0.59 10.93
C GLN A 120 29.55 -0.12 11.51
N ALA A 121 29.75 -1.21 12.26
CA ALA A 121 28.68 -1.92 12.95
C ALA A 121 27.92 -1.00 13.92
N GLN A 122 28.62 -0.17 14.70
CA GLN A 122 27.99 0.80 15.60
C GLN A 122 27.13 1.82 14.86
N GLN A 123 27.61 2.36 13.74
CA GLN A 123 26.86 3.32 12.90
C GLN A 123 25.60 2.67 12.31
N LEU A 124 25.72 1.44 11.82
CA LEU A 124 24.60 0.68 11.29
C LEU A 124 23.55 0.40 12.38
N MET A 125 23.95 -0.13 13.53
CA MET A 125 23.01 -0.37 14.63
C MET A 125 22.37 0.93 15.15
N ALA A 126 23.11 2.05 15.19
CA ALA A 126 22.58 3.37 15.55
C ALA A 126 21.54 3.90 14.55
N SER A 127 21.62 3.49 13.28
CA SER A 127 20.63 3.81 12.25
C SER A 127 19.30 3.06 12.43
N GLY A 128 19.30 2.02 13.29
CA GLY A 128 18.09 1.35 13.75
C GLY A 128 17.78 0.00 13.09
N TYR A 129 18.76 -0.62 12.42
CA TYR A 129 18.69 -2.03 11.99
C TYR A 129 18.60 -2.98 13.20
N HIS A 130 18.05 -4.18 13.00
CA HIS A 130 17.88 -5.16 14.09
C HIS A 130 19.09 -6.08 14.28
N GLY A 131 19.95 -6.19 13.28
CA GLY A 131 21.09 -7.09 13.29
C GLY A 131 21.96 -6.94 12.05
N LEU A 132 23.03 -7.72 12.01
CA LEU A 132 24.00 -7.73 10.91
C LEU A 132 23.97 -9.09 10.19
N PHE A 133 24.11 -9.06 8.88
CA PHE A 133 24.45 -10.22 8.07
C PHE A 133 25.94 -10.16 7.75
N LEU A 134 26.70 -11.07 8.36
CA LEU A 134 28.15 -11.09 8.32
C LEU A 134 28.62 -12.02 7.21
N ASP A 135 29.28 -11.44 6.22
CA ASP A 135 29.77 -12.16 5.04
C ASP A 135 31.29 -12.39 5.12
N THR A 136 31.81 -13.20 4.20
CA THR A 136 33.25 -13.46 3.96
C THR A 136 34.03 -14.03 5.15
N LEU A 137 33.34 -14.76 6.03
CA LEU A 137 33.92 -15.40 7.22
C LEU A 137 34.92 -16.53 6.91
N ASP A 138 34.99 -16.99 5.66
CA ASP A 138 35.89 -18.03 5.16
C ASP A 138 36.93 -17.53 4.14
N SER A 139 36.90 -16.26 3.74
CA SER A 139 37.77 -15.70 2.68
C SER A 139 39.27 -15.78 2.95
N TYR A 140 39.69 -15.81 4.22
CA TYR A 140 41.10 -15.98 4.58
C TYR A 140 41.72 -17.26 4.02
N GLN A 141 40.91 -18.29 3.74
CA GLN A 141 41.36 -19.54 3.14
C GLN A 141 41.86 -19.39 1.69
N LEU A 142 41.48 -18.29 1.02
CA LEU A 142 41.97 -17.96 -0.32
C LEU A 142 43.35 -17.29 -0.27
N ALA A 143 43.69 -16.61 0.84
CA ALA A 143 44.92 -15.84 0.98
C ALA A 143 46.00 -16.55 1.81
N LEU A 144 45.61 -17.40 2.76
CA LEU A 144 46.52 -18.03 3.72
C LEU A 144 46.77 -19.52 3.40
N ALA A 145 47.90 -20.04 3.85
CA ALA A 145 48.14 -21.48 3.90
C ALA A 145 47.52 -22.09 5.17
N PRO A 146 47.11 -23.39 5.17
CA PRO A 146 46.43 -24.02 6.29
C PRO A 146 47.08 -23.85 7.69
N PRO A 147 48.42 -23.83 7.86
CA PRO A 147 49.03 -23.61 9.17
C PRO A 147 48.70 -22.24 9.79
N ALA A 148 48.36 -21.23 8.99
CA ALA A 148 48.02 -19.88 9.45
C ALA A 148 46.51 -19.70 9.74
N TYR A 149 45.67 -20.71 9.44
CA TYR A 149 44.22 -20.60 9.66
C TYR A 149 43.88 -20.45 11.14
N SER A 150 44.59 -21.17 12.02
CA SER A 150 44.24 -21.20 13.45
C SER A 150 44.36 -19.83 14.12
N SER A 151 45.35 -19.01 13.77
CA SER A 151 45.53 -17.67 14.34
C SER A 151 44.45 -16.72 13.83
N GLN A 152 44.25 -16.68 12.51
CA GLN A 152 43.20 -15.89 11.86
C GLN A 152 41.78 -16.26 12.36
N GLU A 153 41.47 -17.55 12.50
CA GLU A 153 40.19 -18.02 13.03
C GLU A 153 39.99 -17.59 14.49
N SER A 154 41.04 -17.67 15.32
CA SER A 154 40.95 -17.22 16.72
C SER A 154 40.72 -15.71 16.80
N ALA A 155 41.37 -14.95 15.93
CA ALA A 155 41.14 -13.52 15.81
C ALA A 155 39.71 -13.23 15.33
N LEU A 156 39.24 -13.93 14.29
CA LEU A 156 37.89 -13.77 13.77
C LEU A 156 36.83 -14.10 14.83
N ILE A 157 37.00 -15.16 15.62
CA ILE A 157 36.11 -15.49 16.74
C ILE A 157 36.01 -14.33 17.73
N SER A 158 37.16 -13.79 18.18
CA SER A 158 37.18 -12.64 19.08
C SER A 158 36.51 -11.40 18.47
N LEU A 159 36.69 -11.15 17.17
CA LEU A 159 36.02 -10.06 16.48
C LEU A 159 34.50 -10.28 16.40
N LEU A 160 34.04 -11.51 16.17
CA LEU A 160 32.62 -11.86 16.15
C LEU A 160 31.97 -11.67 17.53
N GLU A 161 32.70 -11.97 18.61
CA GLU A 161 32.26 -11.68 19.98
C GLU A 161 32.13 -10.16 20.23
N GLU A 162 33.09 -9.36 19.76
CA GLU A 162 32.99 -7.90 19.79
C GLU A 162 31.76 -7.39 19.01
N LEU A 163 31.52 -7.94 17.81
CA LEU A 163 30.36 -7.58 16.99
C LEU A 163 29.04 -8.01 17.64
N GLN A 164 28.99 -9.16 18.32
CA GLN A 164 27.80 -9.63 19.05
C GLN A 164 27.45 -8.70 20.22
N HIS A 165 28.42 -8.04 20.83
CA HIS A 165 28.17 -7.00 21.82
C HIS A 165 27.58 -5.71 21.22
N ILE A 166 27.86 -5.42 19.95
CA ILE A 166 27.33 -4.25 19.23
C ILE A 166 25.94 -4.54 18.66
N ALA A 167 25.77 -5.71 18.04
CA ALA A 167 24.56 -6.14 17.36
C ALA A 167 24.02 -7.42 18.02
N PRO A 168 22.81 -7.39 18.62
CA PRO A 168 22.28 -8.52 19.39
C PRO A 168 21.90 -9.73 18.52
N LYS A 169 21.73 -9.52 17.21
CA LYS A 169 21.37 -10.54 16.24
C LYS A 169 22.38 -10.56 15.10
N LEU A 170 23.04 -11.68 14.93
CA LEU A 170 23.99 -11.92 13.85
C LEU A 170 23.51 -13.08 12.98
N LEU A 171 23.51 -12.87 11.67
CA LEU A 171 23.35 -13.90 10.66
C LEU A 171 24.72 -14.13 10.03
N PHE A 172 25.23 -15.35 10.03
CA PHE A 172 26.53 -15.66 9.43
C PHE A 172 26.34 -16.20 8.03
N ASN A 173 27.06 -15.69 7.04
CA ASN A 173 27.26 -16.43 5.79
C ASN A 173 28.36 -17.46 6.01
N ARG A 174 27.99 -18.75 6.02
CA ARG A 174 28.89 -19.88 6.29
C ARG A 174 29.61 -19.75 7.65
N GLY A 175 30.95 -19.70 7.66
CA GLY A 175 31.76 -19.67 8.89
C GLY A 175 31.69 -20.96 9.71
N PHE A 176 31.38 -22.11 9.10
CA PHE A 176 31.08 -23.37 9.80
C PHE A 176 32.20 -23.84 10.75
N GLN A 177 33.46 -23.58 10.41
CA GLN A 177 34.63 -23.92 11.20
C GLN A 177 34.73 -23.13 12.51
N LEU A 178 34.05 -21.99 12.61
CA LEU A 178 34.06 -21.11 13.78
C LEU A 178 32.99 -21.50 14.81
N LEU A 179 31.90 -22.13 14.36
CA LEU A 179 30.68 -22.36 15.15
C LEU A 179 30.89 -23.19 16.43
N ASP A 180 31.90 -24.07 16.45
CA ASP A 180 32.18 -24.90 17.64
C ASP A 180 33.02 -24.17 18.70
N ARG A 181 33.56 -23.00 18.35
CA ARG A 181 34.55 -22.26 19.14
C ARG A 181 34.07 -20.88 19.58
N ILE A 182 32.92 -20.43 19.10
CA ILE A 182 32.29 -19.17 19.53
C ILE A 182 31.48 -19.39 20.80
N ASP A 183 31.51 -18.42 21.72
CA ASP A 183 30.81 -18.51 23.01
C ASP A 183 29.33 -18.07 22.96
N PHE A 184 28.78 -17.82 21.76
CA PHE A 184 27.38 -17.44 21.55
C PHE A 184 26.76 -18.14 20.34
N VAL A 185 25.43 -18.18 20.29
CA VAL A 185 24.67 -18.79 19.19
C VAL A 185 24.24 -17.70 18.20
N PRO A 186 24.72 -17.70 16.94
CA PRO A 186 24.23 -16.76 15.93
C PRO A 186 22.76 -17.07 15.63
N THR A 187 22.00 -16.03 15.28
CA THR A 187 20.55 -16.16 15.02
C THR A 187 20.28 -17.14 13.88
N ALA A 188 21.09 -17.07 12.82
CA ALA A 188 21.07 -18.04 11.75
C ALA A 188 22.47 -18.19 11.11
N VAL A 189 22.66 -19.32 10.45
CA VAL A 189 23.73 -19.56 9.50
C VAL A 189 23.11 -19.71 8.12
N VAL A 190 23.58 -18.88 7.19
CA VAL A 190 23.19 -18.81 5.80
C VAL A 190 24.22 -19.55 4.96
N ALA A 191 23.81 -20.19 3.88
CA ALA A 191 24.74 -20.79 2.92
C ALA A 191 24.36 -20.50 1.46
N GLU A 192 25.39 -20.19 0.67
CA GLU A 192 25.35 -19.93 -0.77
C GLU A 192 26.35 -20.86 -1.48
N SER A 193 25.97 -21.74 -2.40
CA SER A 193 24.61 -22.26 -2.65
C SER A 193 24.54 -23.75 -2.36
N TYR A 194 23.34 -24.27 -2.14
CA TYR A 194 23.09 -25.64 -1.74
C TYR A 194 22.77 -26.56 -2.91
N ARG A 195 21.80 -26.23 -3.77
CA ARG A 195 21.42 -27.07 -4.92
C ARG A 195 21.73 -26.36 -6.23
N ASN A 196 21.39 -25.08 -6.35
CA ASN A 196 21.61 -24.28 -7.55
C ASN A 196 22.51 -23.08 -7.25
N GLY A 197 23.67 -23.03 -7.89
CA GLY A 197 24.61 -21.92 -7.83
C GLY A 197 24.52 -20.98 -9.02
N TYR A 198 25.19 -19.84 -8.88
CA TYR A 198 25.34 -18.86 -9.94
C TYR A 198 26.81 -18.50 -10.12
N ASP A 199 27.28 -18.62 -11.36
CA ASP A 199 28.62 -18.23 -11.77
C ASP A 199 28.56 -16.80 -12.30
N VAL A 200 29.02 -15.85 -11.47
CA VAL A 200 29.03 -14.41 -11.78
C VAL A 200 29.92 -14.11 -12.99
N ALA A 201 31.06 -14.79 -13.11
CA ALA A 201 32.04 -14.51 -14.17
C ALA A 201 31.51 -14.91 -15.56
N ASN A 202 30.72 -15.98 -15.62
CA ASN A 202 30.13 -16.49 -16.87
C ASN A 202 28.64 -16.18 -17.03
N ASN A 203 28.03 -15.46 -16.07
CA ASN A 203 26.59 -15.17 -16.02
C ASN A 203 25.74 -16.44 -16.25
N ARG A 204 25.96 -17.48 -15.45
CA ARG A 204 25.34 -18.80 -15.67
C ARG A 204 24.93 -19.49 -14.39
N TYR A 205 23.69 -19.98 -14.36
CA TYR A 205 23.18 -20.88 -13.31
C TYR A 205 23.72 -22.30 -13.48
N TYR A 206 24.06 -22.98 -12.39
CA TYR A 206 24.55 -24.36 -12.40
C TYR A 206 24.00 -25.17 -11.21
N GLN A 207 24.04 -26.50 -11.33
CA GLN A 207 23.65 -27.41 -10.24
C GLN A 207 24.88 -27.91 -9.48
N GLN A 208 24.74 -27.98 -8.16
CA GLN A 208 25.74 -28.54 -7.26
C GLN A 208 25.84 -30.06 -7.41
N SER A 209 27.01 -30.63 -7.12
CA SER A 209 27.18 -32.08 -7.11
C SER A 209 26.52 -32.71 -5.88
N GLU A 210 26.13 -33.99 -5.96
CA GLU A 210 25.61 -34.72 -4.78
C GLU A 210 26.59 -34.74 -3.60
N ALA A 211 27.89 -34.70 -3.88
CA ALA A 211 28.91 -34.62 -2.84
C ALA A 211 28.90 -33.26 -2.13
N ASP A 212 28.78 -32.17 -2.88
CA ASP A 212 28.72 -30.81 -2.31
C ASP A 212 27.41 -30.57 -1.56
N ILE A 213 26.28 -31.03 -2.11
CA ILE A 213 24.97 -31.06 -1.45
C ILE A 213 25.09 -31.82 -0.12
N GLY A 214 25.67 -33.02 -0.14
CA GLY A 214 25.84 -33.86 1.05
C GLY A 214 26.74 -33.20 2.10
N TRP A 215 27.84 -32.59 1.68
CA TRP A 215 28.74 -31.86 2.58
C TRP A 215 28.05 -30.65 3.22
N LEU A 216 27.39 -29.80 2.43
CA LEU A 216 26.77 -28.59 2.94
C LEU A 216 25.57 -28.90 3.84
N ARG A 217 24.76 -29.92 3.49
CA ARG A 217 23.68 -30.40 4.36
C ARG A 217 24.20 -30.77 5.75
N ASN A 218 25.33 -31.47 5.84
CA ASN A 218 25.91 -31.84 7.13
C ASN A 218 26.36 -30.62 7.94
N GLN A 219 26.90 -29.58 7.29
CA GLN A 219 27.27 -28.32 7.96
C GLN A 219 26.03 -27.56 8.47
N LEU A 220 24.96 -27.49 7.66
CA LEU A 220 23.71 -26.84 8.05
C LEU A 220 23.02 -27.57 9.21
N ILE A 221 22.97 -28.91 9.18
CA ILE A 221 22.46 -29.72 10.30
C ILE A 221 23.29 -29.48 11.56
N LYS A 222 24.62 -29.36 11.43
CA LYS A 222 25.50 -29.03 12.54
C LYS A 222 25.19 -27.65 13.13
N ALA A 223 25.00 -26.63 12.29
CA ALA A 223 24.58 -25.30 12.73
C ALA A 223 23.24 -25.35 13.51
N GLN A 224 22.26 -26.11 13.00
CA GLN A 224 21.00 -26.37 13.71
C GLN A 224 21.19 -27.07 15.05
N SER A 225 22.13 -28.02 15.14
CA SER A 225 22.44 -28.72 16.40
C SER A 225 23.09 -27.81 17.44
N ASN A 226 23.79 -26.75 17.00
CA ASN A 226 24.35 -25.71 17.86
C ASN A 226 23.32 -24.61 18.23
N GLY A 227 22.08 -24.72 17.73
CA GLY A 227 20.96 -23.85 18.09
C GLY A 227 20.65 -22.72 17.10
N SER A 228 21.41 -22.60 16.01
CA SER A 228 21.16 -21.60 14.96
C SER A 228 20.12 -22.07 13.95
N GLU A 229 19.35 -21.14 13.39
CA GLU A 229 18.56 -21.45 12.20
C GLU A 229 19.48 -21.70 10.99
N ALA A 230 19.10 -22.60 10.08
CA ALA A 230 19.80 -22.83 8.83
C ALA A 230 19.00 -22.26 7.65
N ILE A 231 19.59 -21.31 6.94
CA ILE A 231 19.01 -20.60 5.80
C ILE A 231 19.83 -20.93 4.56
N VAL A 232 19.16 -21.14 3.43
CA VAL A 232 19.82 -21.42 2.14
C VAL A 232 19.41 -20.35 1.15
N ILE A 233 20.41 -19.73 0.53
CA ILE A 233 20.22 -18.90 -0.65
C ILE A 233 20.66 -19.71 -1.87
N ASP A 234 19.72 -19.91 -2.79
CA ASP A 234 19.94 -20.58 -4.06
C ASP A 234 19.50 -19.68 -5.20
N TYR A 235 20.03 -19.93 -6.40
CA TYR A 235 19.80 -19.04 -7.53
C TYR A 235 19.06 -19.74 -8.67
N ALA A 236 18.08 -19.04 -9.23
CA ALA A 236 17.36 -19.50 -10.41
C ALA A 236 16.95 -18.31 -11.29
N PRO A 237 16.77 -18.54 -12.62
CA PRO A 237 16.21 -17.56 -13.53
C PRO A 237 14.86 -17.01 -13.04
N GLN A 238 14.37 -15.97 -13.72
CA GLN A 238 13.11 -15.29 -13.43
C GLN A 238 11.88 -16.14 -13.85
N ASN A 239 11.80 -17.37 -13.36
CA ASN A 239 10.65 -18.26 -13.46
C ASN A 239 10.13 -18.57 -12.06
N GLN A 240 8.96 -18.01 -11.74
CA GLN A 240 8.37 -18.11 -10.40
C GLN A 240 8.10 -19.57 -9.98
N ASP A 241 7.63 -20.42 -10.91
CA ASP A 241 7.32 -21.82 -10.61
C ASP A 241 8.59 -22.64 -10.32
N GLU A 242 9.68 -22.36 -11.05
CA GLU A 242 10.99 -22.97 -10.78
C GLU A 242 11.54 -22.54 -9.41
N ARG A 243 11.44 -21.24 -9.09
CA ARG A 243 11.86 -20.72 -7.78
C ARG A 243 11.04 -21.33 -6.64
N ILE A 244 9.73 -21.46 -6.79
CA ILE A 244 8.84 -22.12 -5.83
C ILE A 244 9.21 -23.60 -5.65
N ALA A 245 9.40 -24.34 -6.75
CA ALA A 245 9.76 -25.75 -6.67
C ALA A 245 11.09 -25.98 -5.94
N LEU A 246 12.09 -25.13 -6.20
CA LEU A 246 13.38 -25.18 -5.50
C LEU A 246 13.23 -24.83 -4.02
N ALA A 247 12.47 -23.78 -3.69
CA ALA A 247 12.18 -23.41 -2.31
C ALA A 247 11.49 -24.53 -1.53
N GLN A 248 10.51 -25.21 -2.13
CA GLN A 248 9.83 -26.36 -1.53
C GLN A 248 10.80 -27.53 -1.25
N GLN A 249 11.76 -27.79 -2.15
CA GLN A 249 12.76 -28.85 -1.94
C GLN A 249 13.67 -28.53 -0.76
N ILE A 250 14.16 -27.29 -0.68
CA ILE A 250 15.02 -26.82 0.42
C ILE A 250 14.26 -26.85 1.75
N LEU A 251 13.00 -26.40 1.75
CA LEU A 251 12.13 -26.46 2.92
C LEU A 251 11.93 -27.90 3.40
N LYS A 252 11.72 -28.85 2.47
CA LYS A 252 11.60 -30.28 2.76
C LYS A 252 12.87 -30.89 3.35
N ASP A 253 14.04 -30.35 2.98
CA ASP A 253 15.32 -30.75 3.56
C ASP A 253 15.53 -30.19 4.98
N GLY A 254 14.62 -29.34 5.48
CA GLY A 254 14.62 -28.79 6.83
C GLY A 254 15.33 -27.44 6.97
N PHE A 255 15.51 -26.70 5.88
CA PHE A 255 16.17 -25.39 5.85
C PHE A 255 15.23 -24.30 5.35
N THR A 256 15.39 -23.08 5.85
CA THR A 256 14.61 -21.93 5.36
C THR A 256 15.14 -21.48 3.99
N PRO A 257 14.32 -21.49 2.93
CA PRO A 257 14.76 -21.11 1.60
C PRO A 257 14.72 -19.60 1.37
N TYR A 258 15.61 -19.11 0.50
CA TYR A 258 15.43 -17.90 -0.27
C TYR A 258 16.01 -18.07 -1.68
N ILE A 259 15.17 -17.99 -2.72
CA ILE A 259 15.59 -18.22 -4.11
C ILE A 259 15.40 -16.93 -4.90
N SER A 260 16.47 -16.39 -5.48
CA SER A 260 16.44 -15.19 -6.31
C SER A 260 17.31 -15.32 -7.56
N ASP A 261 17.48 -14.23 -8.30
CA ASP A 261 18.50 -14.06 -9.32
C ASP A 261 19.92 -14.08 -8.72
N GLY A 262 20.91 -14.34 -9.57
CA GLY A 262 22.31 -14.48 -9.19
C GLY A 262 22.97 -13.24 -8.54
N LEU A 263 22.34 -12.07 -8.64
CA LEU A 263 22.84 -10.82 -8.06
C LEU A 263 21.99 -10.31 -6.89
N LEU A 264 20.96 -11.06 -6.47
CA LEU A 264 20.01 -10.65 -5.42
C LEU A 264 19.39 -9.27 -5.71
N SER A 265 19.13 -9.01 -6.99
CA SER A 265 18.59 -7.76 -7.50
C SER A 265 17.08 -7.79 -7.71
N GLU A 266 16.48 -8.98 -7.69
CA GLU A 266 15.05 -9.24 -7.78
C GLU A 266 14.47 -9.68 -6.42
N TYR A 267 13.14 -9.59 -6.28
CA TYR A 267 12.48 -10.15 -5.10
C TYR A 267 12.26 -11.66 -5.28
N GLY A 268 12.87 -12.44 -4.39
CA GLY A 268 12.88 -13.90 -4.47
C GLY A 268 11.71 -14.61 -3.77
N VAL A 269 11.87 -15.93 -3.62
CA VAL A 269 10.91 -16.84 -3.00
C VAL A 269 11.47 -17.40 -1.70
N SER A 270 10.76 -17.19 -0.59
CA SER A 270 11.01 -17.88 0.68
C SER A 270 9.88 -18.89 0.95
N ILE A 271 9.54 -19.18 2.22
CA ILE A 271 8.35 -19.98 2.57
C ILE A 271 7.02 -19.39 2.05
N HIS A 272 7.06 -18.12 1.65
CA HIS A 272 6.06 -17.45 0.84
C HIS A 272 6.77 -16.44 -0.07
N TYR A 273 6.07 -15.96 -1.09
CA TYR A 273 6.60 -15.03 -2.08
C TYR A 273 5.67 -13.83 -2.30
N PRO A 274 6.20 -12.63 -2.60
CA PRO A 274 5.39 -11.46 -2.87
C PRO A 274 4.58 -11.66 -4.15
N ILE A 275 3.34 -11.19 -4.15
CA ILE A 275 2.55 -11.11 -5.37
C ILE A 275 2.99 -9.88 -6.14
N PRO A 276 3.36 -10.00 -7.42
CA PRO A 276 3.60 -8.83 -8.25
C PRO A 276 2.28 -8.09 -8.49
N ARG A 277 2.25 -6.80 -8.18
CA ARG A 277 1.02 -5.97 -8.20
C ARG A 277 1.16 -4.71 -9.05
N THR A 278 2.28 -4.50 -9.72
CA THR A 278 2.49 -3.26 -10.49
C THR A 278 1.83 -3.35 -11.86
N VAL A 279 1.05 -2.32 -12.21
CA VAL A 279 0.57 -2.09 -13.58
C VAL A 279 1.15 -0.77 -14.06
N ILE A 280 1.96 -0.82 -15.11
CA ILE A 280 2.55 0.39 -15.70
C ILE A 280 1.56 1.00 -16.67
N GLY A 281 1.37 2.31 -16.60
CA GLY A 281 0.70 3.08 -17.64
C GLY A 281 1.58 4.23 -18.10
N PHE A 282 1.67 4.44 -19.41
CA PHE A 282 2.50 5.53 -19.94
C PHE A 282 1.71 6.80 -20.19
N TYR A 283 2.36 7.94 -19.95
CA TYR A 283 1.92 9.25 -20.41
C TYR A 283 3.08 10.01 -21.06
N ASP A 284 2.76 11.09 -21.75
CA ASP A 284 3.72 12.00 -22.38
C ASP A 284 3.77 13.29 -21.55
N GLY A 285 4.84 13.45 -20.77
CA GLY A 285 5.05 14.59 -19.89
C GLY A 285 5.28 15.91 -20.61
N GLN A 286 5.68 15.89 -21.89
CA GLN A 286 5.78 17.10 -22.70
C GLN A 286 4.41 17.68 -23.07
N LEU A 287 3.34 16.86 -22.98
CA LEU A 287 1.98 17.27 -23.30
C LEU A 287 1.15 17.59 -22.06
N ARG A 288 1.40 16.93 -20.92
CA ARG A 288 0.64 17.11 -19.68
C ARG A 288 1.38 16.48 -18.49
N SER A 289 1.17 17.03 -17.30
CA SER A 289 1.67 16.45 -16.06
C SER A 289 1.03 15.08 -15.76
N LYS A 290 1.69 14.28 -14.91
CA LYS A 290 1.20 12.99 -14.40
C LYS A 290 -0.24 13.08 -13.93
N GLN A 291 -0.57 14.07 -13.09
CA GLN A 291 -1.88 14.22 -12.47
C GLN A 291 -3.01 14.46 -13.49
N LEU A 292 -2.68 15.08 -14.63
CA LEU A 292 -3.62 15.35 -15.71
C LEU A 292 -3.64 14.26 -16.79
N SER A 293 -2.77 13.26 -16.69
CA SER A 293 -2.66 12.15 -17.63
C SER A 293 -3.84 11.18 -17.57
N SER A 294 -4.15 10.52 -18.70
CA SER A 294 -5.19 9.48 -18.74
C SER A 294 -4.85 8.27 -17.85
N CYS A 295 -3.55 7.96 -17.73
CA CYS A 295 -3.07 6.92 -16.80
C CYS A 295 -3.51 7.23 -15.36
N HIS A 296 -3.24 8.45 -14.90
CA HIS A 296 -3.55 8.82 -13.51
C HIS A 296 -5.05 9.02 -13.30
N ARG A 297 -5.71 9.74 -14.21
CA ARG A 297 -7.12 10.16 -14.03
C ARG A 297 -8.14 9.04 -14.22
N HIS A 298 -7.87 8.09 -15.10
CA HIS A 298 -8.88 7.14 -15.56
C HIS A 298 -8.49 5.69 -15.32
N LEU A 299 -7.23 5.33 -15.57
CA LEU A 299 -6.76 3.96 -15.38
C LEU A 299 -6.53 3.65 -13.90
N SER A 300 -5.87 4.55 -13.17
CA SER A 300 -5.39 4.27 -11.80
C SER A 300 -6.48 3.82 -10.84
N SER A 301 -7.66 4.46 -10.84
CA SER A 301 -8.79 4.07 -9.99
C SER A 301 -9.30 2.66 -10.25
N LEU A 302 -9.22 2.18 -11.49
CA LEU A 302 -9.62 0.83 -11.87
C LEU A 302 -8.59 -0.20 -11.39
N ILE A 303 -7.30 0.14 -11.50
CA ILE A 303 -6.19 -0.68 -11.01
C ILE A 303 -6.21 -0.78 -9.48
N GLU A 304 -6.41 0.35 -8.79
CA GLU A 304 -6.62 0.39 -7.33
C GLU A 304 -7.75 -0.52 -6.89
N TYR A 305 -8.90 -0.45 -7.58
CA TYR A 305 -10.05 -1.30 -7.26
C TYR A 305 -9.70 -2.78 -7.34
N GLN A 306 -8.87 -3.21 -8.30
CA GLN A 306 -8.44 -4.60 -8.43
C GLN A 306 -7.37 -5.03 -7.42
N GLY A 307 -6.89 -4.13 -6.56
CA GLY A 307 -5.82 -4.39 -5.56
C GLY A 307 -4.40 -4.24 -6.08
N TYR A 308 -4.26 -3.76 -7.31
CA TYR A 308 -2.97 -3.52 -7.97
C TYR A 308 -2.51 -2.08 -7.76
N VAL A 309 -1.23 -1.82 -7.99
CA VAL A 309 -0.58 -0.52 -7.84
C VAL A 309 -0.35 0.09 -9.22
N PRO A 310 -1.05 1.18 -9.59
CA PRO A 310 -0.80 1.87 -10.83
C PRO A 310 0.50 2.68 -10.76
N LYS A 311 1.39 2.47 -11.72
CA LYS A 311 2.63 3.24 -11.90
C LYS A 311 2.57 4.01 -13.21
N CYS A 312 2.19 5.29 -13.13
CA CYS A 312 2.17 6.17 -14.28
C CYS A 312 3.56 6.73 -14.56
N LEU A 313 4.15 6.36 -15.69
CA LEU A 313 5.51 6.75 -16.09
C LEU A 313 5.48 7.71 -17.28
N ASP A 314 6.30 8.75 -17.22
CA ASP A 314 6.57 9.59 -18.38
C ASP A 314 7.52 8.84 -19.32
N ILE A 315 7.17 8.78 -20.61
CA ILE A 315 8.03 8.24 -21.66
C ILE A 315 9.33 9.05 -21.87
N HIS A 316 9.45 10.25 -21.30
CA HIS A 316 10.59 11.14 -21.46
C HIS A 316 11.52 11.27 -20.23
N GLU A 317 11.06 10.94 -19.02
CA GLU A 317 11.87 11.08 -17.79
C GLU A 317 12.80 9.90 -17.55
N GLN A 318 12.38 8.69 -17.90
CA GLN A 318 13.13 7.46 -17.65
C GLN A 318 13.48 6.77 -18.97
N ALA A 319 14.72 6.31 -19.09
CA ALA A 319 15.12 5.43 -20.19
C ALA A 319 14.32 4.13 -20.08
N LEU A 320 13.47 3.83 -21.06
CA LEU A 320 12.50 2.73 -20.97
C LEU A 320 13.17 1.36 -20.78
N ASP A 321 14.39 1.19 -21.30
CA ASP A 321 15.25 0.02 -21.14
C ASP A 321 15.80 -0.16 -19.71
N SER A 322 15.73 0.88 -18.87
CA SER A 322 16.13 0.84 -17.45
C SER A 322 14.98 0.52 -16.49
N ILE A 323 13.77 0.30 -17.00
CA ILE A 323 12.61 -0.02 -16.15
C ILE A 323 12.75 -1.45 -15.64
N ASP A 324 12.74 -1.62 -14.32
CA ASP A 324 12.60 -2.93 -13.70
C ASP A 324 11.19 -3.48 -13.97
N LEU A 325 11.15 -4.55 -14.77
CA LEU A 325 9.93 -5.24 -15.16
C LEU A 325 9.62 -6.47 -14.30
N SER A 326 10.47 -6.80 -13.32
CA SER A 326 10.38 -8.06 -12.57
C SER A 326 9.07 -8.28 -11.83
N MET A 327 8.42 -7.17 -11.43
CA MET A 327 7.18 -7.16 -10.67
C MET A 327 5.99 -6.54 -11.41
N VAL A 328 6.11 -6.40 -12.74
CA VAL A 328 5.09 -5.80 -13.61
C VAL A 328 4.17 -6.89 -14.15
N GLN A 329 2.86 -6.71 -13.95
CA GLN A 329 1.83 -7.66 -14.40
C GLN A 329 1.21 -7.28 -15.73
N ALA A 330 1.10 -5.97 -15.97
CA ALA A 330 0.58 -5.46 -17.23
C ALA A 330 1.17 -4.08 -17.55
N ILE A 331 1.25 -3.78 -18.85
CA ILE A 331 1.64 -2.49 -19.40
C ILE A 331 0.49 -1.93 -20.22
N VAL A 332 0.11 -0.69 -19.95
CA VAL A 332 -0.97 0.02 -20.65
C VAL A 332 -0.42 1.22 -21.40
N TYR A 333 -0.59 1.19 -22.72
CA TYR A 333 -0.26 2.31 -23.60
C TYR A 333 -1.52 3.11 -23.89
N TRP A 334 -1.66 4.26 -23.21
CA TRP A 334 -2.72 5.24 -23.47
C TRP A 334 -2.11 6.56 -23.93
N LEU A 335 -1.35 6.46 -25.01
CA LEU A 335 -0.53 7.55 -25.54
C LEU A 335 -1.19 8.17 -26.78
N PRO A 336 -1.01 9.49 -26.99
CA PRO A 336 -1.42 10.13 -28.23
C PRO A 336 -0.73 9.50 -29.46
N PRO A 337 -1.31 9.65 -30.66
CA PRO A 337 -0.81 9.00 -31.85
C PRO A 337 0.66 9.34 -32.19
N GLN A 338 1.09 10.57 -31.91
CA GLN A 338 2.48 11.00 -32.11
C GLN A 338 3.46 10.35 -31.13
N SER A 339 3.05 10.17 -29.87
CA SER A 339 3.90 9.68 -28.79
C SER A 339 4.05 8.16 -28.86
N ILE A 340 2.96 7.42 -29.11
CA ILE A 340 3.01 5.96 -29.28
C ILE A 340 3.83 5.52 -30.51
N SER A 341 3.97 6.40 -31.49
CA SER A 341 4.71 6.12 -32.73
C SER A 341 6.19 6.50 -32.62
N LEU A 342 6.67 7.02 -31.49
CA LEU A 342 8.09 7.33 -31.32
C LEU A 342 8.93 6.04 -31.40
N PRO A 343 10.08 6.03 -32.09
CA PRO A 343 10.86 4.81 -32.31
C PRO A 343 11.24 4.08 -31.01
N PHE A 344 11.65 4.81 -29.96
CA PHE A 344 12.03 4.20 -28.69
C PHE A 344 10.83 3.58 -27.94
N VAL A 345 9.64 4.18 -28.04
CA VAL A 345 8.40 3.61 -27.50
C VAL A 345 8.00 2.35 -28.27
N ALA A 346 8.04 2.41 -29.61
CA ALA A 346 7.74 1.26 -30.46
C ALA A 346 8.72 0.10 -30.21
N ASN A 347 10.01 0.37 -30.05
CA ASN A 347 11.01 -0.65 -29.73
C ASN A 347 10.76 -1.28 -28.35
N PHE A 348 10.37 -0.47 -27.36
CA PHE A 348 10.04 -0.98 -26.02
C PHE A 348 8.78 -1.87 -26.05
N ILE A 349 7.74 -1.49 -26.81
CA ILE A 349 6.57 -2.34 -27.04
C ILE A 349 7.01 -3.66 -27.67
N ASP A 350 7.79 -3.60 -28.76
CA ASP A 350 8.26 -4.74 -29.53
C ASP A 350 9.09 -5.74 -28.70
N ALA A 351 9.79 -5.25 -27.69
CA ALA A 351 10.63 -6.02 -26.77
C ALA A 351 9.87 -6.64 -25.59
N THR A 352 8.65 -6.17 -25.27
CA THR A 352 7.98 -6.55 -24.00
C THR A 352 6.63 -7.22 -24.18
N PHE A 353 5.94 -7.02 -25.32
CA PHE A 353 4.53 -7.41 -25.44
C PHE A 353 4.29 -8.93 -25.40
N GLU A 354 5.28 -9.76 -25.74
CA GLU A 354 5.14 -11.22 -25.71
C GLU A 354 5.24 -11.78 -24.29
N ASP A 355 5.99 -11.11 -23.40
CA ASP A 355 6.26 -11.58 -22.04
C ASP A 355 5.35 -10.95 -20.99
N ILE A 356 4.87 -9.72 -21.24
CA ILE A 356 4.04 -8.96 -20.29
C ILE A 356 2.73 -8.56 -20.95
N SER A 357 1.61 -8.79 -20.25
CA SER A 357 0.28 -8.42 -20.73
C SER A 357 0.24 -6.95 -21.14
N THR A 358 0.00 -6.70 -22.43
CA THR A 358 0.08 -5.38 -23.04
C THR A 358 -1.29 -4.97 -23.55
N VAL A 359 -1.75 -3.79 -23.11
CA VAL A 359 -3.06 -3.24 -23.48
C VAL A 359 -2.92 -1.86 -24.10
N PHE A 360 -3.56 -1.67 -25.25
CA PHE A 360 -3.64 -0.38 -25.94
C PHE A 360 -4.99 0.29 -25.70
N ILE A 361 -4.97 1.57 -25.34
CA ILE A 361 -6.17 2.41 -25.21
C ILE A 361 -6.06 3.60 -26.15
N GLY A 362 -7.02 3.73 -27.07
CA GLY A 362 -7.08 4.78 -28.07
C GLY A 362 -6.31 4.41 -29.35
N GLU A 363 -4.98 4.45 -29.29
CA GLU A 363 -4.14 4.32 -30.49
C GLU A 363 -3.24 3.08 -30.45
N LEU A 364 -2.89 2.57 -31.63
CA LEU A 364 -1.87 1.54 -31.82
C LEU A 364 -0.60 2.16 -32.44
N PRO A 365 0.57 1.50 -32.31
CA PRO A 365 1.77 1.87 -33.05
C PRO A 365 1.53 1.93 -34.56
N ARG A 366 2.27 2.77 -35.28
CA ARG A 366 2.07 2.98 -36.73
C ARG A 366 3.07 2.23 -37.60
N GLN A 367 4.13 1.69 -37.02
CA GLN A 367 5.14 0.92 -37.71
C GLN A 367 4.52 -0.38 -38.22
N THR A 368 4.48 -0.57 -39.55
CA THR A 368 3.86 -1.75 -40.18
C THR A 368 4.45 -3.07 -39.67
N GLN A 369 5.76 -3.12 -39.42
CA GLN A 369 6.42 -4.31 -38.89
C GLN A 369 5.90 -4.68 -37.49
N LEU A 370 5.81 -3.71 -36.59
CA LEU A 370 5.28 -3.91 -35.24
C LEU A 370 3.79 -4.26 -35.27
N LEU A 371 2.98 -3.58 -36.08
CA LEU A 371 1.56 -3.91 -36.26
C LEU A 371 1.37 -5.36 -36.72
N ASN A 372 2.17 -5.82 -37.68
CA ASN A 372 2.13 -7.19 -38.17
C ASN A 372 2.52 -8.19 -37.06
N ARG A 373 3.53 -7.88 -36.23
CA ARG A 373 3.89 -8.71 -35.05
C ARG A 373 2.77 -8.77 -34.02
N LEU A 374 2.04 -7.67 -33.84
CA LEU A 374 0.83 -7.62 -33.01
C LEU A 374 -0.38 -8.33 -33.66
N GLY A 375 -0.24 -8.87 -34.88
CA GLY A 375 -1.32 -9.57 -35.60
C GLY A 375 -2.39 -8.64 -36.17
N LEU A 376 -2.06 -7.37 -36.42
CA LEU A 376 -3.00 -6.34 -36.87
C LEU A 376 -2.53 -5.64 -38.15
N SER A 377 -3.48 -5.15 -38.94
CA SER A 377 -3.21 -4.33 -40.13
C SER A 377 -4.04 -3.04 -40.14
N SER A 378 -3.44 -1.96 -40.65
CA SER A 378 -4.14 -0.67 -40.83
C SER A 378 -4.88 -0.64 -42.16
N GLN A 379 -6.14 -0.22 -42.13
CA GLN A 379 -7.08 -0.21 -43.25
C GLN A 379 -7.57 1.21 -43.59
N GLY A 380 -6.78 2.24 -43.24
CA GLY A 380 -7.14 3.64 -43.44
C GLY A 380 -7.83 4.25 -42.22
N ARG A 381 -8.84 5.10 -42.44
CA ARG A 381 -9.52 5.87 -41.38
C ARG A 381 -11.03 5.74 -41.51
N TYR A 382 -11.72 5.78 -40.38
CA TYR A 382 -13.19 5.82 -40.34
C TYR A 382 -13.72 7.16 -40.89
N VAL A 383 -14.93 7.14 -41.46
CA VAL A 383 -15.60 8.32 -42.03
C VAL A 383 -17.07 8.43 -41.64
N GLY A 384 -17.55 9.64 -41.37
CA GLY A 384 -18.98 9.90 -41.11
C GLY A 384 -19.49 9.33 -39.79
N GLN A 385 -20.78 8.99 -39.74
CA GLN A 385 -21.40 8.40 -38.56
C GLN A 385 -20.95 6.95 -38.38
N LEU A 386 -20.66 6.58 -37.13
CA LEU A 386 -20.23 5.22 -36.79
C LEU A 386 -21.40 4.45 -36.17
N GLN A 387 -21.53 3.20 -36.58
CA GLN A 387 -22.43 2.23 -35.98
C GLN A 387 -21.61 1.15 -35.29
N GLN A 388 -22.06 0.70 -34.13
CA GLN A 388 -21.35 -0.30 -33.34
C GLN A 388 -22.00 -1.67 -33.54
N ALA A 389 -21.17 -2.70 -33.69
CA ALA A 389 -21.56 -4.11 -33.69
C ALA A 389 -20.77 -4.87 -32.59
N GLY A 390 -21.37 -5.90 -31.98
CA GLY A 390 -20.80 -6.63 -30.85
C GLY A 390 -21.18 -6.03 -29.48
N LYS A 391 -20.24 -5.97 -28.52
CA LYS A 391 -20.49 -5.45 -27.16
C LYS A 391 -21.07 -4.03 -27.14
N SER A 392 -22.27 -3.87 -26.61
CA SER A 392 -23.01 -2.61 -26.57
C SER A 392 -22.23 -1.46 -25.92
N LEU A 393 -22.41 -0.27 -26.48
CA LEU A 393 -21.96 0.98 -25.85
C LEU A 393 -22.96 1.44 -24.79
N LEU A 394 -22.46 2.06 -23.72
CA LEU A 394 -23.26 2.72 -22.69
C LEU A 394 -23.89 4.03 -23.19
N TYR A 395 -23.30 4.63 -24.23
CA TYR A 395 -23.72 5.88 -24.84
C TYR A 395 -23.70 5.77 -26.37
N PRO A 396 -24.41 6.65 -27.11
CA PRO A 396 -24.41 6.61 -28.57
C PRO A 396 -23.00 6.66 -29.16
N ALA A 397 -22.79 5.88 -30.22
CA ALA A 397 -21.51 5.85 -30.94
C ALA A 397 -21.14 7.26 -31.45
N PRO A 398 -19.88 7.69 -31.28
CA PRO A 398 -19.44 8.99 -31.79
C PRO A 398 -19.33 8.96 -33.32
N SER A 399 -19.36 10.13 -33.96
CA SER A 399 -18.99 10.25 -35.37
C SER A 399 -17.46 10.17 -35.51
N ALA A 400 -16.98 9.72 -36.67
CA ALA A 400 -15.58 9.88 -37.03
C ALA A 400 -15.24 11.39 -37.03
N GLY A 401 -14.34 11.82 -36.15
CA GLY A 401 -13.92 13.21 -36.05
C GLY A 401 -13.28 13.73 -37.34
N LYS A 402 -13.00 15.05 -37.44
CA LYS A 402 -12.50 15.69 -38.67
C LYS A 402 -11.24 15.06 -39.28
N GLN A 403 -10.36 14.48 -38.46
CA GLN A 403 -9.18 13.77 -38.95
C GLN A 403 -9.37 12.26 -39.11
N GLY A 404 -10.50 11.69 -38.67
CA GLY A 404 -10.79 10.26 -38.68
C GLY A 404 -9.89 9.45 -37.75
N ALA A 405 -10.47 8.60 -36.90
CA ALA A 405 -9.72 7.58 -36.18
C ALA A 405 -9.24 6.49 -37.16
N TYR A 406 -8.08 5.88 -36.88
CA TYR A 406 -7.57 4.79 -37.71
C TYR A 406 -8.45 3.55 -37.60
N ARG A 407 -8.61 2.87 -38.74
CA ARG A 407 -9.36 1.63 -38.82
C ARG A 407 -8.39 0.46 -38.94
N TYR A 408 -8.57 -0.55 -38.09
CA TYR A 408 -7.72 -1.73 -38.06
C TYR A 408 -8.50 -3.01 -38.29
N GLN A 409 -7.82 -4.04 -38.78
CA GLN A 409 -8.32 -5.41 -38.92
C GLN A 409 -7.33 -6.40 -38.32
N ALA A 410 -7.84 -7.49 -37.77
CA ALA A 410 -7.03 -8.62 -37.34
C ALA A 410 -6.51 -9.35 -38.57
N SER A 411 -5.20 -9.59 -38.61
CA SER A 411 -4.55 -10.46 -39.58
C SER A 411 -4.17 -11.81 -38.98
N ASP A 412 -4.36 -11.98 -37.67
CA ASP A 412 -4.08 -13.21 -36.91
C ASP A 412 -5.40 -13.79 -36.36
N GLU A 413 -5.60 -15.11 -36.51
CA GLU A 413 -6.80 -15.83 -36.06
C GLU A 413 -6.90 -15.97 -34.53
N SER A 414 -5.78 -15.82 -33.81
CA SER A 414 -5.74 -15.82 -32.35
C SER A 414 -6.35 -14.57 -31.73
N ILE A 415 -6.58 -13.51 -32.53
CA ILE A 415 -7.21 -12.28 -32.07
C ILE A 415 -8.72 -12.42 -32.08
N THR A 416 -9.32 -12.32 -30.89
CA THR A 416 -10.77 -12.28 -30.71
C THR A 416 -11.26 -10.83 -30.76
N VAL A 417 -11.94 -10.46 -31.84
CA VAL A 417 -12.60 -9.16 -31.95
C VAL A 417 -13.86 -9.13 -31.07
N MET A 418 -13.86 -8.27 -30.05
CA MET A 418 -14.97 -8.16 -29.09
C MET A 418 -16.05 -7.16 -29.54
N SER A 419 -15.64 -6.09 -30.23
CA SER A 419 -16.56 -5.12 -30.84
C SER A 419 -15.98 -4.51 -32.11
N GLN A 420 -16.87 -4.13 -33.02
CA GLN A 420 -16.54 -3.54 -34.31
C GLN A 420 -17.27 -2.21 -34.49
N LEU A 421 -16.70 -1.35 -35.33
CA LEU A 421 -17.34 -0.15 -35.85
C LEU A 421 -17.52 -0.27 -37.36
N ILE A 422 -18.67 0.21 -37.82
CA ILE A 422 -19.06 0.30 -39.22
C ILE A 422 -19.21 1.79 -39.54
N ASP A 423 -18.47 2.27 -40.54
CA ASP A 423 -18.54 3.66 -40.96
C ASP A 423 -19.66 3.95 -41.96
N ALA A 424 -19.84 5.23 -42.32
CA ALA A 424 -20.91 5.66 -43.22
C ALA A 424 -20.81 5.04 -44.63
N ASN A 425 -19.65 4.51 -45.01
CA ASN A 425 -19.42 3.80 -46.27
C ASN A 425 -19.57 2.27 -46.13
N GLY A 426 -19.99 1.78 -44.96
CA GLY A 426 -20.14 0.35 -44.67
C GLY A 426 -18.82 -0.38 -44.40
N GLN A 427 -17.70 0.35 -44.25
CA GLN A 427 -16.40 -0.27 -43.99
C GLN A 427 -16.25 -0.59 -42.50
N GLN A 428 -15.79 -1.81 -42.21
CA GLN A 428 -15.70 -2.34 -40.86
C GLN A 428 -14.29 -2.29 -40.30
N GLY A 429 -14.15 -2.02 -39.01
CA GLY A 429 -12.91 -2.22 -38.28
C GLY A 429 -13.12 -2.51 -36.81
N ILE A 430 -12.01 -2.81 -36.15
CA ILE A 430 -11.97 -3.18 -34.74
C ILE A 430 -12.21 -1.94 -33.86
N ALA A 431 -13.10 -2.07 -32.88
CA ALA A 431 -13.25 -1.13 -31.76
C ALA A 431 -12.60 -1.68 -30.49
N SER A 432 -12.75 -2.98 -30.21
CA SER A 432 -12.03 -3.65 -29.14
C SER A 432 -11.73 -5.10 -29.47
N PHE A 433 -10.63 -5.61 -28.94
CA PHE A 433 -10.16 -6.97 -29.20
C PHE A 433 -9.33 -7.51 -28.04
N LYS A 434 -9.28 -8.84 -27.95
CA LYS A 434 -8.42 -9.60 -27.04
C LYS A 434 -7.43 -10.42 -27.87
N ALA A 435 -6.17 -10.43 -27.45
CA ALA A 435 -5.09 -11.22 -28.04
C ALA A 435 -4.39 -12.04 -26.94
N PRO A 436 -3.58 -13.06 -27.29
CA PRO A 436 -2.80 -13.81 -26.29
C PRO A 436 -1.93 -12.92 -25.41
N TRP A 437 -1.37 -11.84 -25.99
CA TRP A 437 -0.55 -10.85 -25.30
C TRP A 437 -1.34 -9.75 -24.56
N GLY A 438 -2.69 -9.75 -24.58
CA GLY A 438 -3.52 -8.73 -23.93
C GLY A 438 -4.64 -8.23 -24.84
N GLY A 439 -4.48 -7.05 -25.46
CA GLY A 439 -5.41 -6.56 -26.48
C GLY A 439 -5.55 -5.03 -26.53
N GLY A 440 -6.74 -4.53 -26.87
CA GLY A 440 -6.96 -3.09 -26.88
C GLY A 440 -8.40 -2.62 -27.04
N ILE A 441 -8.62 -1.36 -26.64
CA ILE A 441 -9.85 -0.58 -26.85
C ILE A 441 -9.46 0.65 -27.67
N LEU A 442 -9.84 0.67 -28.94
CA LEU A 442 -9.34 1.63 -29.91
C LEU A 442 -10.25 2.87 -30.01
N SER A 443 -9.66 3.97 -30.47
CA SER A 443 -10.38 5.19 -30.81
C SER A 443 -11.41 4.90 -31.91
N PRO A 444 -12.61 5.52 -31.87
CA PRO A 444 -13.07 6.49 -30.88
C PRO A 444 -13.92 5.88 -29.75
N THR A 445 -13.73 4.60 -29.37
CA THR A 445 -14.61 3.89 -28.41
C THR A 445 -14.10 3.80 -26.97
N ALA A 446 -13.01 4.48 -26.61
CA ALA A 446 -12.50 4.50 -25.23
C ALA A 446 -13.28 5.48 -24.34
N ILE A 447 -12.85 6.75 -24.31
CA ILE A 447 -13.52 7.84 -23.59
C ILE A 447 -14.06 8.86 -24.60
N GLN A 448 -15.31 9.28 -24.36
CA GLN A 448 -15.92 10.42 -25.03
C GLN A 448 -15.85 11.66 -24.14
N GLU A 449 -15.32 12.75 -24.67
CA GLU A 449 -15.42 14.07 -24.03
C GLU A 449 -16.80 14.69 -24.33
N VAL A 450 -17.37 15.32 -23.32
CA VAL A 450 -18.68 15.98 -23.34
C VAL A 450 -18.48 17.46 -23.01
N ALA A 451 -19.41 18.32 -23.45
CA ALA A 451 -19.39 19.74 -23.10
C ALA A 451 -19.30 19.94 -21.56
N GLY A 452 -18.60 20.99 -21.13
CA GLY A 452 -18.41 21.29 -19.71
C GLY A 452 -17.36 20.43 -19.00
N GLN A 453 -16.33 19.96 -19.72
CA GLN A 453 -15.21 19.16 -19.17
C GLN A 453 -15.61 17.77 -18.61
N ALA A 454 -16.85 17.35 -18.79
CA ALA A 454 -17.28 16.00 -18.46
C ALA A 454 -16.72 14.99 -19.46
N SER A 455 -16.44 13.78 -18.99
CA SER A 455 -16.05 12.66 -19.84
C SER A 455 -16.90 11.43 -19.54
N ARG A 456 -16.96 10.49 -20.48
CA ARG A 456 -17.72 9.25 -20.37
C ARG A 456 -16.95 8.06 -20.95
N TRP A 457 -16.85 6.96 -20.20
CA TRP A 457 -16.49 5.68 -20.78
C TRP A 457 -17.61 5.21 -21.70
N LEU A 458 -17.28 4.86 -22.95
CA LEU A 458 -18.28 4.37 -23.89
C LEU A 458 -18.65 2.89 -23.67
N HIS A 459 -17.83 2.16 -22.90
CA HIS A 459 -18.09 0.80 -22.42
C HIS A 459 -17.91 0.75 -20.89
N ASP A 460 -18.49 -0.23 -20.17
CA ASP A 460 -18.10 -0.46 -18.77
C ASP A 460 -16.63 -0.96 -18.75
N PRO A 461 -15.67 -0.20 -18.20
CA PRO A 461 -14.26 -0.60 -18.23
C PRO A 461 -14.00 -1.91 -17.46
N PHE A 462 -14.85 -2.31 -16.52
CA PHE A 462 -14.72 -3.62 -15.86
C PHE A 462 -15.07 -4.79 -16.79
N ASP A 463 -15.92 -4.57 -17.80
CA ASP A 463 -16.36 -5.60 -18.72
C ASP A 463 -15.46 -5.72 -19.96
N VAL A 464 -14.77 -4.64 -20.34
CA VAL A 464 -13.93 -4.60 -21.55
C VAL A 464 -12.46 -4.39 -21.28
N LEU A 465 -12.07 -3.51 -20.34
CA LEU A 465 -10.65 -3.16 -20.14
C LEU A 465 -9.98 -4.12 -19.16
N MET A 466 -10.58 -4.32 -17.98
CA MET A 466 -9.99 -5.17 -16.94
C MET A 466 -9.69 -6.61 -17.40
N PRO A 467 -10.54 -7.28 -18.21
CA PRO A 467 -10.25 -8.63 -18.69
C PRO A 467 -9.08 -8.72 -19.68
N LEU A 468 -8.62 -7.59 -20.25
CA LEU A 468 -7.49 -7.53 -21.18
C LEU A 468 -6.14 -7.51 -20.45
N LEU A 469 -6.11 -7.06 -19.19
CA LEU A 469 -4.90 -6.91 -18.39
C LEU A 469 -4.39 -8.25 -17.82
N GLY A 470 -5.18 -9.32 -17.89
CA GLY A 470 -4.77 -10.64 -17.40
C GLY A 470 -4.50 -10.72 -15.89
N LEU A 471 -5.02 -9.76 -15.10
CA LEU A 471 -4.73 -9.68 -13.67
C LEU A 471 -5.38 -10.83 -12.90
N ALA A 472 -4.59 -11.49 -12.05
CA ALA A 472 -5.10 -12.50 -11.13
C ALA A 472 -5.97 -11.88 -10.02
N GLU A 473 -6.96 -12.63 -9.54
CA GLU A 473 -7.73 -12.23 -8.35
C GLU A 473 -6.86 -12.38 -7.09
N ILE A 474 -6.76 -11.30 -6.31
CA ILE A 474 -5.94 -11.22 -5.10
C ILE A 474 -6.77 -10.57 -3.97
N PRO A 475 -6.37 -10.74 -2.69
CA PRO A 475 -6.86 -9.86 -1.63
C PRO A 475 -6.56 -8.40 -1.95
N VAL A 476 -7.56 -7.54 -1.81
CA VAL A 476 -7.46 -6.12 -2.14
C VAL A 476 -7.34 -5.31 -0.85
N ALA A 477 -6.24 -4.59 -0.69
CA ALA A 477 -6.12 -3.58 0.37
C ALA A 477 -7.21 -2.52 0.19
N ASP A 478 -8.05 -2.32 1.20
CA ASP A 478 -9.23 -1.45 1.11
C ASP A 478 -9.21 -0.32 2.14
N VAL A 479 -9.40 0.90 1.66
CA VAL A 479 -9.50 2.12 2.48
C VAL A 479 -10.90 2.71 2.47
N THR A 480 -11.85 2.05 1.78
CA THR A 480 -13.26 2.47 1.76
C THR A 480 -14.05 1.93 2.95
N THR A 481 -13.48 0.99 3.70
CA THR A 481 -14.13 0.25 4.79
C THR A 481 -13.28 0.29 6.06
N GLU A 482 -13.95 0.47 7.20
CA GLU A 482 -13.36 0.34 8.53
C GLU A 482 -14.33 -0.48 9.39
N SER A 483 -13.82 -1.49 10.10
CA SER A 483 -14.60 -2.30 11.04
C SER A 483 -15.88 -2.86 10.41
N GLY A 484 -15.79 -3.35 9.17
CA GLY A 484 -16.90 -3.97 8.44
C GLY A 484 -17.91 -3.02 7.78
N ARG A 485 -17.75 -1.69 7.92
CA ARG A 485 -18.67 -0.70 7.36
C ARG A 485 -17.96 0.33 6.49
N ARG A 486 -18.69 0.91 5.54
CA ARG A 486 -18.15 1.97 4.68
C ARG A 486 -17.78 3.18 5.54
N VAL A 487 -16.62 3.75 5.26
CA VAL A 487 -16.10 4.94 5.93
C VAL A 487 -16.89 6.18 5.54
N VAL A 488 -17.12 7.08 6.49
CA VAL A 488 -17.53 8.47 6.25
C VAL A 488 -16.50 9.43 6.86
N THR A 489 -16.06 10.40 6.08
CA THR A 489 -15.20 11.51 6.54
C THR A 489 -15.88 12.85 6.27
N ILE A 490 -15.50 13.85 7.05
CA ILE A 490 -15.99 15.23 6.89
C ILE A 490 -14.80 16.17 7.00
N HIS A 491 -14.65 17.05 6.02
CA HIS A 491 -13.66 18.11 6.10
C HIS A 491 -14.15 19.42 5.51
N ILE A 492 -13.66 20.51 6.10
CA ILE A 492 -14.07 21.87 5.79
C ILE A 492 -12.84 22.69 5.43
N ASP A 493 -12.80 23.15 4.19
CA ASP A 493 -11.79 24.09 3.71
C ASP A 493 -12.10 25.51 4.21
N GLY A 494 -11.05 26.26 4.50
CA GLY A 494 -11.13 27.55 5.20
C GLY A 494 -11.81 28.67 4.41
N ASP A 495 -12.09 28.46 3.13
CA ASP A 495 -12.51 29.50 2.19
C ASP A 495 -13.81 30.19 2.57
N GLY A 496 -13.77 31.53 2.54
CA GLY A 496 -14.93 32.36 2.79
C GLY A 496 -15.36 32.36 4.25
N PHE A 497 -14.45 32.01 5.17
CA PHE A 497 -14.66 32.15 6.61
C PHE A 497 -15.22 33.53 7.02
N PRO A 498 -14.71 34.67 6.50
CA PRO A 498 -15.20 36.01 6.84
C PRO A 498 -16.42 36.46 6.02
N SER A 499 -16.95 35.64 5.10
CA SER A 499 -18.15 35.99 4.32
C SER A 499 -19.34 36.27 5.22
N ARG A 500 -20.22 37.18 4.82
CA ARG A 500 -21.41 37.55 5.61
C ARG A 500 -22.61 36.71 5.20
N SER A 501 -23.15 35.97 6.16
CA SER A 501 -24.32 35.14 5.96
C SER A 501 -25.59 35.98 5.74
N TRP A 502 -26.52 35.45 4.94
CA TRP A 502 -27.85 36.01 4.67
C TRP A 502 -28.87 35.65 5.75
N MET A 503 -28.42 35.07 6.87
CA MET A 503 -29.23 34.78 8.04
C MET A 503 -29.51 36.06 8.87
N LYS A 504 -30.50 35.99 9.77
CA LYS A 504 -30.83 37.10 10.68
C LYS A 504 -29.60 37.48 11.51
N GLY A 505 -29.28 38.77 11.55
CA GLY A 505 -28.08 39.29 12.24
C GLY A 505 -26.81 39.32 11.38
N LYS A 506 -26.86 38.73 10.16
CA LYS A 506 -25.73 38.65 9.23
C LYS A 506 -24.41 38.18 9.89
N PRO A 507 -24.44 37.02 10.59
CA PRO A 507 -23.24 36.44 11.19
C PRO A 507 -22.21 36.12 10.11
N PHE A 508 -20.97 35.86 10.52
CA PHE A 508 -19.96 35.34 9.60
C PHE A 508 -20.32 33.92 9.15
N ALA A 509 -19.89 33.51 7.95
CA ALA A 509 -20.14 32.17 7.44
C ALA A 509 -19.52 31.11 8.37
N GLY A 510 -18.31 31.34 8.89
CA GLY A 510 -17.70 30.49 9.91
C GLY A 510 -18.53 30.38 11.21
N GLU A 511 -19.17 31.47 11.65
CA GLU A 511 -20.09 31.47 12.80
C GLU A 511 -21.38 30.69 12.50
N THR A 512 -21.94 30.84 11.28
CA THR A 512 -23.09 30.05 10.85
C THR A 512 -22.76 28.56 10.83
N ILE A 513 -21.61 28.15 10.30
CA ILE A 513 -21.18 26.74 10.29
C ILE A 513 -20.96 26.21 11.71
N LEU A 514 -20.33 27.00 12.59
CA LEU A 514 -20.17 26.67 14.01
C LEU A 514 -21.52 26.35 14.67
N GLU A 515 -22.49 27.26 14.55
CA GLU A 515 -23.77 27.14 15.25
C GLU A 515 -24.73 26.13 14.61
N GLN A 516 -24.76 26.07 13.28
CA GLN A 516 -25.78 25.32 12.55
C GLN A 516 -25.32 23.92 12.14
N VAL A 517 -24.02 23.63 12.17
CA VAL A 517 -23.43 22.36 11.75
C VAL A 517 -22.58 21.75 12.85
N LEU A 518 -21.46 22.39 13.23
CA LEU A 518 -20.45 21.77 14.11
C LEU A 518 -20.97 21.48 15.52
N LYS A 519 -21.77 22.39 16.10
CA LYS A 519 -22.45 22.18 17.39
C LYS A 519 -23.67 21.25 17.28
N ARG A 520 -24.19 21.02 16.07
CA ARG A 520 -25.43 20.26 15.84
C ARG A 520 -25.18 18.79 15.56
N TYR A 521 -24.15 18.46 14.78
CA TYR A 521 -23.84 17.12 14.34
C TYR A 521 -22.61 16.58 15.08
N SER A 522 -22.74 15.38 15.65
CA SER A 522 -21.68 14.77 16.47
C SER A 522 -20.58 14.05 15.68
N LEU A 523 -20.71 14.01 14.35
CA LEU A 523 -19.71 13.40 13.47
C LEU A 523 -18.33 14.07 13.67
N PRO A 524 -17.21 13.35 13.48
CA PRO A 524 -15.88 13.94 13.51
C PRO A 524 -15.66 14.82 12.28
N HIS A 525 -15.24 16.07 12.50
CA HIS A 525 -14.94 17.05 11.44
C HIS A 525 -13.46 17.40 11.46
N THR A 526 -12.84 17.47 10.30
CA THR A 526 -11.52 18.10 10.14
C THR A 526 -11.72 19.50 9.56
N VAL A 527 -11.38 20.54 10.33
CA VAL A 527 -11.72 21.93 10.01
C VAL A 527 -10.47 22.76 9.86
N SER A 528 -10.37 23.50 8.76
CA SER A 528 -9.25 24.38 8.47
C SER A 528 -9.64 25.85 8.41
N ILE A 529 -8.63 26.72 8.39
CA ILE A 529 -8.76 28.15 8.14
C ILE A 529 -7.65 28.61 7.19
N ILE A 530 -7.92 29.68 6.44
CA ILE A 530 -6.90 30.46 5.73
C ILE A 530 -6.45 31.59 6.68
N GLU A 531 -5.18 31.60 7.10
CA GLU A 531 -4.72 32.56 8.10
C GLU A 531 -4.91 34.02 7.66
N ALA A 532 -4.65 34.34 6.40
CA ALA A 532 -4.80 35.71 5.89
C ALA A 532 -6.26 36.19 5.87
N GLU A 533 -7.25 35.31 5.94
CA GLU A 533 -8.65 35.74 6.04
C GLU A 533 -9.04 36.16 7.46
N ILE A 534 -8.33 35.68 8.50
CA ILE A 534 -8.74 35.89 9.89
C ILE A 534 -7.73 36.64 10.74
N SER A 535 -6.47 36.70 10.33
CA SER A 535 -5.39 37.33 11.11
C SER A 535 -5.34 38.86 10.93
N LYS A 536 -4.69 39.53 11.90
CA LYS A 536 -4.44 40.99 11.83
C LYS A 536 -3.49 41.38 10.71
N ASP A 537 -2.65 40.46 10.26
CA ASP A 537 -1.66 40.71 9.20
C ASP A 537 -2.21 40.31 7.81
N GLY A 538 -3.49 39.95 7.75
CA GLY A 538 -4.18 39.49 6.55
C GLY A 538 -5.09 40.55 5.90
N LEU A 539 -6.13 40.07 5.23
CA LEU A 539 -7.06 40.85 4.40
C LEU A 539 -8.04 41.70 5.22
N TYR A 540 -8.41 41.25 6.42
CA TYR A 540 -9.48 41.87 7.22
C TYR A 540 -9.03 42.24 8.66
N PRO A 541 -8.00 43.10 8.83
CA PRO A 541 -7.38 43.38 10.12
C PRO A 541 -8.36 43.90 11.19
N GLN A 542 -9.37 44.68 10.78
CA GLN A 542 -10.38 45.24 11.69
C GLN A 542 -11.35 44.19 12.24
N GLN A 543 -11.52 43.07 11.52
CA GLN A 543 -12.46 41.99 11.88
C GLN A 543 -11.75 40.82 12.56
N SER A 544 -10.41 40.80 12.51
CA SER A 544 -9.57 39.69 12.98
C SER A 544 -9.89 39.22 14.40
N ALA A 545 -10.12 40.13 15.36
CA ALA A 545 -10.43 39.73 16.74
C ALA A 545 -11.71 38.89 16.85
N ALA A 546 -12.74 39.20 16.05
CA ALA A 546 -13.98 38.43 16.02
C ALA A 546 -13.79 37.09 15.29
N LEU A 547 -13.08 37.10 14.16
CA LEU A 547 -12.83 35.90 13.35
C LEU A 547 -11.94 34.88 14.09
N GLU A 548 -10.88 35.34 14.75
CA GLU A 548 -10.04 34.48 15.61
C GLU A 548 -10.82 33.91 16.80
N ALA A 549 -11.78 34.68 17.37
CA ALA A 549 -12.62 34.17 18.45
C ALA A 549 -13.52 33.01 17.98
N ILE A 550 -14.13 33.14 16.80
CA ILE A 550 -14.92 32.07 16.18
C ILE A 550 -14.04 30.85 15.89
N ALA A 551 -12.85 31.04 15.31
CA ALA A 551 -11.93 29.95 15.00
C ALA A 551 -11.49 29.20 16.28
N LYS A 552 -11.19 29.91 17.37
CA LYS A 552 -10.89 29.32 18.68
C LYS A 552 -12.05 28.49 19.21
N GLU A 553 -13.27 28.99 19.09
CA GLU A 553 -14.46 28.27 19.54
C GLU A 553 -14.66 26.98 18.72
N ILE A 554 -14.53 27.06 17.39
CA ILE A 554 -14.55 25.89 16.50
C ILE A 554 -13.50 24.85 16.93
N PHE A 555 -12.24 25.26 17.09
CA PHE A 555 -11.16 24.33 17.45
C PHE A 555 -11.28 23.75 18.87
N SER A 556 -12.04 24.40 19.75
CA SER A 556 -12.33 23.90 21.09
C SER A 556 -13.31 22.72 21.13
N LEU A 557 -14.15 22.54 20.10
CA LEU A 557 -15.16 21.48 20.06
C LEU A 557 -14.54 20.08 20.02
N GLU A 558 -15.03 19.13 20.82
CA GLU A 558 -14.46 17.77 20.92
C GLU A 558 -14.50 16.98 19.60
N ASN A 559 -15.52 17.20 18.77
CA ASN A 559 -15.70 16.58 17.46
C ASN A 559 -14.95 17.29 16.31
N VAL A 560 -14.04 18.22 16.63
CA VAL A 560 -13.23 18.96 15.65
C VAL A 560 -11.75 18.62 15.77
N GLU A 561 -11.20 18.12 14.67
CA GLU A 561 -9.76 18.02 14.37
C GLU A 561 -9.31 19.27 13.62
N ILE A 562 -8.14 19.78 13.97
CA ILE A 562 -7.60 21.04 13.42
C ILE A 562 -6.78 20.75 12.17
N ALA A 563 -7.05 21.51 11.11
CA ALA A 563 -6.28 21.52 9.88
C ALA A 563 -5.78 22.93 9.52
N SER A 564 -4.77 23.02 8.65
CA SER A 564 -4.34 24.27 8.02
C SER A 564 -4.81 24.30 6.56
N HIS A 565 -5.28 25.46 6.11
CA HIS A 565 -5.53 25.76 4.70
C HIS A 565 -4.65 26.92 4.23
N THR A 566 -3.38 26.89 4.65
CA THR A 566 -2.31 27.81 4.27
C THR A 566 -2.43 29.22 4.86
N PHE A 567 -1.49 30.09 4.47
CA PHE A 567 -1.54 31.50 4.83
C PHE A 567 -2.40 32.30 3.86
N SER A 568 -2.06 32.29 2.57
CA SER A 568 -2.64 33.18 1.55
C SER A 568 -3.51 32.47 0.52
N HIS A 569 -3.72 31.16 0.66
CA HIS A 569 -4.40 30.32 -0.31
C HIS A 569 -3.74 30.38 -1.71
N PRO A 570 -2.56 29.76 -1.88
CA PRO A 570 -1.94 29.59 -3.19
C PRO A 570 -2.88 28.90 -4.17
N PHE A 571 -3.00 29.43 -5.38
CA PHE A 571 -3.82 28.82 -6.43
C PHE A 571 -3.09 27.71 -7.18
N PHE A 572 -1.75 27.74 -7.19
CA PHE A 572 -0.88 26.79 -7.88
C PHE A 572 0.24 26.34 -6.94
N TRP A 573 0.54 25.04 -6.95
CA TRP A 573 1.67 24.47 -6.20
C TRP A 573 2.78 23.93 -7.10
N ASP A 574 2.53 23.89 -8.40
CA ASP A 574 3.51 23.62 -9.43
C ASP A 574 4.01 24.95 -10.04
N THR A 575 5.29 25.22 -9.86
CA THR A 575 5.96 26.45 -10.32
C THR A 575 6.09 26.54 -11.84
N GLU A 576 5.87 25.43 -12.57
CA GLU A 576 5.93 25.40 -14.05
C GLU A 576 4.61 25.83 -14.71
N SER A 577 3.56 26.10 -13.92
CA SER A 577 2.27 26.62 -14.40
C SER A 577 2.46 27.91 -15.23
N SER A 578 1.89 27.94 -16.44
CA SER A 578 2.12 29.00 -17.41
C SER A 578 1.48 30.34 -17.01
N VAL A 579 2.03 31.46 -17.51
CA VAL A 579 1.48 32.82 -17.27
C VAL A 579 0.02 32.95 -17.72
N LYS A 580 -0.47 32.11 -18.64
CA LYS A 580 -1.88 32.09 -19.08
C LYS A 580 -2.82 31.49 -18.04
N GLU A 581 -2.33 30.59 -17.19
CA GLU A 581 -3.12 29.92 -16.15
C GLU A 581 -3.29 30.82 -14.90
N LYS A 582 -2.36 31.75 -14.67
CA LYS A 582 -2.32 32.67 -13.51
C LYS A 582 -3.19 33.93 -13.65
N ARG A 583 -4.42 33.82 -14.16
CA ARG A 583 -5.31 34.97 -14.43
C ARG A 583 -5.68 35.79 -13.17
N TYR A 584 -5.61 35.19 -11.99
CA TYR A 584 -5.99 35.79 -10.70
C TYR A 584 -4.79 36.06 -9.77
N GLY A 585 -3.55 35.96 -10.27
CA GLY A 585 -2.35 35.98 -9.44
C GLY A 585 -2.00 34.59 -8.89
N ASP A 586 -1.02 34.54 -7.99
CA ASP A 586 -0.52 33.29 -7.40
C ASP A 586 -1.27 32.86 -6.11
N HIS A 587 -1.91 33.82 -5.43
CA HIS A 587 -2.60 33.63 -4.16
C HIS A 587 -3.58 34.80 -3.89
N LEU A 588 -4.34 34.76 -2.80
CA LEU A 588 -5.21 35.88 -2.38
C LEU A 588 -4.40 37.19 -2.23
N PRO A 589 -4.96 38.36 -2.53
CA PRO A 589 -4.21 39.63 -2.63
C PRO A 589 -3.83 40.22 -1.27
N VAL A 590 -3.02 39.49 -0.48
CA VAL A 590 -2.53 39.90 0.83
C VAL A 590 -1.52 41.05 0.67
N PRO A 591 -1.75 42.22 1.30
CA PRO A 591 -0.91 43.39 1.12
C PRO A 591 0.57 43.14 1.46
N GLY A 592 1.46 43.40 0.50
CA GLY A 592 2.92 43.32 0.71
C GLY A 592 3.49 41.91 0.80
N TYR A 593 2.67 40.87 0.59
CA TYR A 593 3.11 39.49 0.62
C TYR A 593 3.55 39.00 -0.77
N VAL A 594 4.57 38.14 -0.79
CA VAL A 594 5.06 37.41 -1.95
C VAL A 594 5.06 35.93 -1.57
N LEU A 595 4.57 35.07 -2.46
CA LEU A 595 4.42 33.64 -2.21
C LEU A 595 5.72 33.00 -1.69
N ASP A 596 5.63 32.42 -0.49
CA ASP A 596 6.68 31.66 0.17
C ASP A 596 6.07 30.38 0.74
N TYR A 597 6.44 29.22 0.19
CA TYR A 597 5.86 27.94 0.59
C TYR A 597 6.19 27.54 2.04
N ASP A 598 7.28 28.01 2.64
CA ASP A 598 7.56 27.78 4.06
C ASP A 598 6.65 28.63 4.94
N ARG A 599 6.32 29.85 4.51
CA ARG A 599 5.30 30.69 5.16
C ARG A 599 3.90 30.09 5.02
N GLU A 600 3.56 29.58 3.83
CA GLU A 600 2.27 28.94 3.56
C GLU A 600 2.07 27.68 4.39
N ILE A 601 3.12 26.85 4.53
CA ILE A 601 3.01 25.55 5.20
C ILE A 601 3.34 25.67 6.69
N SER A 602 4.61 25.86 7.03
CA SER A 602 5.05 25.86 8.43
C SER A 602 4.56 27.09 9.20
N GLY A 603 4.53 28.26 8.55
CA GLY A 603 4.08 29.51 9.15
C GLY A 603 2.61 29.46 9.57
N SER A 604 1.72 29.01 8.68
CA SER A 604 0.28 28.91 8.96
C SER A 604 -0.04 27.88 10.04
N VAL A 605 0.66 26.74 10.03
CA VAL A 605 0.56 25.71 11.06
C VAL A 605 0.97 26.26 12.42
N ASN A 606 2.08 27.00 12.48
CA ASN A 606 2.56 27.62 13.71
C ASN A 606 1.60 28.67 14.24
N TYR A 607 1.04 29.51 13.37
CA TYR A 607 0.03 30.49 13.75
C TYR A 607 -1.19 29.83 14.40
N ILE A 608 -1.72 28.77 13.78
CA ILE A 608 -2.87 28.03 14.32
C ILE A 608 -2.53 27.43 15.68
N ASN A 609 -1.41 26.70 15.77
CA ASN A 609 -1.02 26.00 17.00
C ASN A 609 -0.76 26.96 18.17
N GLN A 610 -0.15 28.11 17.93
CA GLN A 610 0.23 29.04 19.00
C GLN A 610 -0.91 29.98 19.40
N ARG A 611 -1.79 30.32 18.47
CA ARG A 611 -2.76 31.41 18.68
C ARG A 611 -4.21 30.94 18.75
N LEU A 612 -4.57 29.87 18.06
CA LEU A 612 -5.97 29.45 17.89
C LEU A 612 -6.29 28.11 18.57
N ALA A 613 -5.36 27.16 18.54
CA ALA A 613 -5.57 25.83 19.09
C ALA A 613 -5.73 25.88 20.63
N PRO A 614 -6.70 25.15 21.21
CA PRO A 614 -6.77 24.98 22.66
C PRO A 614 -5.63 24.07 23.17
N PRO A 615 -5.31 24.11 24.47
CA PRO A 615 -4.34 23.19 25.06
C PRO A 615 -4.66 21.73 24.74
N GLY A 616 -3.65 20.95 24.33
CA GLY A 616 -3.80 19.53 24.00
C GLY A 616 -4.29 19.23 22.58
N LYS A 617 -4.60 20.25 21.77
CA LYS A 617 -4.86 20.09 20.33
C LYS A 617 -3.82 20.85 19.50
N GLN A 618 -3.57 20.33 18.31
CA GLN A 618 -2.70 20.93 17.31
C GLN A 618 -3.18 20.54 15.92
N VAL A 619 -2.67 21.23 14.90
CA VAL A 619 -2.88 20.87 13.50
C VAL A 619 -2.43 19.43 13.26
N LYS A 620 -3.28 18.62 12.62
CA LYS A 620 -2.97 17.24 12.21
C LYS A 620 -2.99 17.04 10.70
N VAL A 621 -3.71 17.91 9.98
CA VAL A 621 -3.93 17.78 8.54
C VAL A 621 -3.62 19.10 7.83
N PHE A 622 -2.98 19.00 6.67
CA PHE A 622 -2.78 20.09 5.73
C PHE A 622 -3.73 19.89 4.54
N LEU A 623 -4.60 20.85 4.29
CA LEU A 623 -5.57 20.79 3.19
C LEU A 623 -5.03 21.64 2.03
N TRP A 624 -4.76 21.03 0.88
CA TRP A 624 -4.21 21.73 -0.28
C TRP A 624 -5.23 22.68 -0.89
N THR A 625 -4.78 23.90 -1.18
CA THR A 625 -5.58 24.99 -1.77
C THR A 625 -5.48 25.00 -3.30
N GLY A 626 -6.42 25.70 -3.96
CA GLY A 626 -6.36 25.95 -5.40
C GLY A 626 -6.46 24.67 -6.24
N GLU A 627 -5.58 24.53 -7.23
CA GLU A 627 -5.50 23.31 -8.06
C GLU A 627 -5.12 22.05 -7.28
N ALA A 628 -4.63 22.19 -6.03
CA ALA A 628 -4.23 21.09 -5.16
C ALA A 628 -3.30 20.09 -5.87
N ASN A 629 -2.27 20.61 -6.55
CA ASN A 629 -1.32 19.87 -7.38
C ASN A 629 0.13 19.98 -6.87
N PRO A 630 0.42 19.69 -5.58
CA PRO A 630 1.75 19.85 -5.02
C PRO A 630 2.78 18.91 -5.68
N THR A 631 4.00 19.43 -5.86
CA THR A 631 5.15 18.61 -6.24
C THR A 631 5.60 17.72 -5.07
N GLU A 632 6.38 16.68 -5.36
CA GLU A 632 6.91 15.77 -4.33
C GLU A 632 7.70 16.52 -3.23
N ALA A 633 8.50 17.51 -3.63
CA ALA A 633 9.27 18.34 -2.70
C ALA A 633 8.37 19.16 -1.76
N ILE A 634 7.24 19.66 -2.25
CA ILE A 634 6.26 20.40 -1.46
C ILE A 634 5.50 19.47 -0.51
N ILE A 635 5.13 18.26 -0.95
CA ILE A 635 4.53 17.24 -0.08
C ILE A 635 5.47 16.94 1.11
N ASN A 636 6.77 16.80 0.86
CA ASN A 636 7.76 16.51 1.89
C ASN A 636 7.85 17.58 2.99
N LYS A 637 7.51 18.85 2.69
CA LYS A 637 7.44 19.91 3.72
C LYS A 637 6.34 19.61 4.75
N THR A 638 5.20 19.07 4.34
CA THR A 638 4.12 18.67 5.28
C THR A 638 4.52 17.45 6.11
N LYS A 639 5.20 16.48 5.48
CA LYS A 639 5.72 15.28 6.13
C LYS A 639 6.75 15.62 7.22
N ALA A 640 7.64 16.58 6.96
CA ALA A 640 8.63 17.06 7.94
C ALA A 640 7.99 17.66 9.21
N LEU A 641 6.73 18.11 9.12
CA LEU A 641 5.94 18.60 10.26
C LEU A 641 5.12 17.49 10.94
N GLY A 642 5.19 16.24 10.45
CA GLY A 642 4.37 15.13 10.95
C GLY A 642 2.88 15.25 10.59
N LEU A 643 2.54 16.02 9.55
CA LEU A 643 1.16 16.25 9.13
C LEU A 643 0.75 15.28 8.02
N TYR A 644 -0.51 14.85 8.07
CA TYR A 644 -1.16 14.26 6.90
C TYR A 644 -1.55 15.37 5.93
N ASN A 645 -1.64 15.07 4.64
CA ASN A 645 -2.07 16.05 3.64
C ASN A 645 -3.18 15.48 2.76
N VAL A 646 -4.21 16.29 2.50
CA VAL A 646 -5.42 15.90 1.75
C VAL A 646 -5.84 17.03 0.80
N ASN A 647 -6.69 16.69 -0.18
CA ASN A 647 -7.22 17.50 -1.29
C ASN A 647 -6.52 17.22 -2.63
N GLY A 648 -7.18 17.64 -3.70
CA GLY A 648 -6.87 17.24 -5.07
C GLY A 648 -7.68 16.01 -5.49
N GLY A 649 -7.45 15.59 -6.74
CA GLY A 649 -8.35 14.69 -7.45
C GLY A 649 -9.66 15.40 -7.82
N ASN A 650 -10.43 14.88 -8.76
CA ASN A 650 -11.70 15.49 -9.19
C ASN A 650 -12.81 14.44 -9.29
N THR A 651 -13.02 13.67 -8.20
CA THR A 651 -14.06 12.63 -8.17
C THR A 651 -15.44 13.26 -8.07
N TYR A 652 -16.22 13.18 -9.15
CA TYR A 652 -17.58 13.70 -9.24
C TYR A 652 -18.42 12.89 -10.23
N VAL A 653 -19.49 12.26 -9.72
CA VAL A 653 -20.36 11.41 -10.54
C VAL A 653 -21.82 11.60 -10.09
N VAL A 654 -22.73 11.81 -11.02
CA VAL A 654 -24.16 12.05 -10.76
C VAL A 654 -25.02 11.22 -11.72
N TYR A 655 -26.32 11.04 -11.46
CA TYR A 655 -27.15 10.15 -12.27
C TYR A 655 -27.28 10.58 -13.74
N ASP A 656 -27.14 11.87 -14.06
CA ASP A 656 -27.14 12.36 -15.44
C ASP A 656 -25.83 12.05 -16.19
N ASN A 657 -24.78 11.70 -15.45
CA ASN A 657 -23.49 11.29 -15.97
C ASN A 657 -22.80 10.27 -15.03
N PRO A 658 -23.29 9.02 -14.96
CA PRO A 658 -22.83 8.05 -13.97
C PRO A 658 -21.47 7.39 -14.33
N SER A 659 -20.69 8.03 -15.20
CA SER A 659 -19.46 7.44 -15.75
C SER A 659 -18.30 7.44 -14.75
N LEU A 660 -17.62 6.29 -14.65
CA LEU A 660 -16.39 6.12 -13.86
C LEU A 660 -15.18 6.90 -14.40
N SER A 661 -15.28 7.51 -15.58
CA SER A 661 -14.20 8.34 -16.13
C SER A 661 -13.96 9.61 -15.31
N GLN A 662 -14.90 9.96 -14.42
CA GLN A 662 -14.80 11.09 -13.49
C GLN A 662 -14.41 10.64 -12.07
N VAL A 663 -13.89 9.43 -11.89
CA VAL A 663 -13.45 8.91 -10.59
C VAL A 663 -11.93 8.85 -10.57
N TYR A 664 -11.32 9.69 -9.74
CA TYR A 664 -9.86 9.74 -9.57
C TYR A 664 -9.36 8.67 -8.61
N PRO A 665 -8.06 8.32 -8.62
CA PRO A 665 -7.50 7.36 -7.67
C PRO A 665 -7.56 7.91 -6.23
N HIS A 666 -7.22 7.09 -5.25
CA HIS A 666 -7.12 7.55 -3.86
C HIS A 666 -5.89 8.41 -3.62
N LEU A 667 -4.81 8.18 -4.38
CA LEU A 667 -3.51 8.78 -4.12
C LEU A 667 -2.86 9.32 -5.39
N ASN A 668 -2.03 10.34 -5.19
CA ASN A 668 -0.88 10.61 -6.04
C ASN A 668 0.39 10.23 -5.28
N TRP A 669 0.91 9.04 -5.58
CA TRP A 669 2.07 8.45 -4.91
C TRP A 669 3.38 8.88 -5.58
N HIS A 670 4.36 9.26 -4.78
CA HIS A 670 5.76 9.42 -5.16
C HIS A 670 6.65 8.66 -4.17
N PRO A 671 7.90 8.31 -4.53
CA PRO A 671 8.78 7.53 -3.66
C PRO A 671 9.05 8.13 -2.28
N SER A 672 9.14 9.46 -2.16
CA SER A 672 9.44 10.14 -0.90
C SER A 672 8.22 10.77 -0.22
N GLY A 673 7.11 10.97 -0.95
CA GLY A 673 5.91 11.62 -0.45
C GLY A 673 4.62 11.16 -1.13
N VAL A 674 3.52 11.14 -0.37
CA VAL A 674 2.20 10.76 -0.88
C VAL A 674 1.22 11.91 -0.68
N GLN A 675 0.52 12.27 -1.76
CA GLN A 675 -0.66 13.12 -1.67
C GLN A 675 -1.91 12.25 -1.62
N VAL A 676 -2.71 12.41 -0.57
CA VAL A 676 -4.02 11.75 -0.46
C VAL A 676 -5.06 12.65 -1.11
N TYR A 677 -5.87 12.12 -2.01
CA TYR A 677 -6.96 12.89 -2.63
C TYR A 677 -8.21 12.90 -1.76
N ALA A 678 -8.98 13.98 -1.91
CA ALA A 678 -10.34 14.02 -1.38
C ALA A 678 -11.14 12.88 -2.04
N PRO A 679 -11.83 12.00 -1.28
CA PRO A 679 -12.51 10.86 -1.90
C PRO A 679 -13.61 11.25 -2.88
N VAL A 680 -14.33 12.33 -2.58
CA VAL A 680 -15.38 12.95 -3.39
C VAL A 680 -15.21 14.46 -3.29
N MET A 681 -15.44 15.18 -4.39
CA MET A 681 -15.25 16.63 -4.46
C MET A 681 -16.27 17.42 -3.63
N ASN A 682 -15.89 18.65 -3.29
CA ASN A 682 -16.72 19.63 -2.60
C ASN A 682 -17.88 20.16 -3.48
N GLU A 683 -18.68 21.04 -2.89
CA GLU A 683 -19.86 21.68 -3.47
C GLU A 683 -19.62 22.50 -4.72
N ASN A 684 -18.38 22.89 -5.05
CA ASN A 684 -18.09 23.68 -6.25
C ASN A 684 -18.58 22.99 -7.52
N LEU A 685 -18.34 21.69 -7.66
CA LEU A 685 -18.78 20.95 -8.86
C LEU A 685 -20.30 20.75 -8.90
N TYR A 686 -20.97 20.73 -7.75
CA TYR A 686 -22.42 20.54 -7.64
C TYR A 686 -23.22 21.83 -7.81
N THR A 687 -22.57 22.99 -7.62
CA THR A 687 -23.18 24.34 -7.69
C THR A 687 -22.70 25.14 -8.90
N ASN A 688 -22.03 24.48 -9.87
CA ASN A 688 -21.43 25.15 -11.03
C ASN A 688 -20.52 26.34 -10.62
N LEU A 689 -19.56 26.05 -9.74
CA LEU A 689 -18.60 27.02 -9.19
C LEU A 689 -19.28 28.21 -8.50
N TRP A 690 -20.36 27.96 -7.75
CA TRP A 690 -21.13 28.99 -7.05
C TRP A 690 -21.78 30.07 -7.93
N GLY A 691 -21.82 29.86 -9.25
CA GLY A 691 -22.50 30.77 -10.17
C GLY A 691 -24.03 30.67 -10.10
N GLU A 692 -24.56 29.49 -9.75
CA GLU A 692 -25.98 29.17 -9.70
C GLU A 692 -26.26 27.97 -8.78
N ASN A 693 -27.53 27.57 -8.58
CA ASN A 693 -27.91 26.32 -7.89
C ASN A 693 -27.26 26.11 -6.52
N PHE A 694 -27.34 27.09 -5.61
CA PHE A 694 -26.76 26.98 -4.25
C PHE A 694 -27.27 25.78 -3.41
N GLU A 695 -28.35 25.11 -3.82
CA GLU A 695 -28.84 23.87 -3.20
C GLU A 695 -28.25 22.58 -3.81
N GLY A 696 -27.44 22.70 -4.86
CA GLY A 696 -26.97 21.58 -5.69
C GLY A 696 -26.15 20.54 -4.93
N TYR A 697 -25.54 20.89 -3.80
CA TYR A 697 -24.73 19.97 -3.00
C TYR A 697 -25.51 18.75 -2.47
N VAL A 698 -26.85 18.80 -2.39
CA VAL A 698 -27.67 17.61 -2.07
C VAL A 698 -27.36 16.44 -3.02
N ARG A 699 -26.97 16.74 -4.27
CA ARG A 699 -26.63 15.73 -5.28
C ARG A 699 -25.35 14.95 -4.97
N SER A 700 -24.55 15.37 -3.99
CA SER A 700 -23.44 14.54 -3.47
C SER A 700 -23.90 13.16 -2.99
N ILE A 701 -25.15 13.05 -2.53
CA ILE A 701 -25.79 11.77 -2.19
C ILE A 701 -25.85 10.83 -3.40
N GLU A 702 -26.10 11.35 -4.61
CA GLU A 702 -26.06 10.56 -5.85
C GLU A 702 -24.67 9.96 -6.05
N THR A 703 -23.62 10.78 -5.89
CA THR A 703 -22.22 10.34 -5.97
C THR A 703 -21.92 9.26 -4.95
N PHE A 704 -22.35 9.44 -3.70
CA PHE A 704 -22.14 8.45 -2.64
C PHE A 704 -22.80 7.11 -2.99
N ASN A 705 -24.02 7.13 -3.54
CA ASN A 705 -24.73 5.91 -3.95
C ASN A 705 -24.03 5.21 -5.13
N ILE A 706 -23.69 5.94 -6.19
CA ILE A 706 -23.03 5.39 -7.39
C ILE A 706 -21.68 4.75 -7.05
N LEU A 707 -20.89 5.39 -6.18
CA LEU A 707 -19.57 4.91 -5.79
C LEU A 707 -19.60 3.90 -4.63
N GLY A 708 -20.78 3.61 -4.10
CA GLY A 708 -20.99 2.67 -3.00
C GLY A 708 -21.48 1.29 -3.44
N SER A 709 -22.12 1.19 -4.61
CA SER A 709 -22.75 -0.04 -5.12
C SER A 709 -22.99 0.05 -6.63
N PRO A 710 -22.86 -1.05 -7.41
CA PRO A 710 -22.54 -2.41 -6.96
C PRO A 710 -21.05 -2.61 -6.64
N ARG A 711 -20.19 -1.64 -6.95
CA ARG A 711 -18.76 -1.65 -6.64
C ARG A 711 -18.46 -0.53 -5.65
N ARG A 712 -17.84 -0.82 -4.51
CA ARG A 712 -17.46 0.19 -3.53
C ARG A 712 -16.13 0.79 -3.95
N MET A 713 -16.19 1.89 -4.69
CA MET A 713 -15.02 2.56 -5.25
C MET A 713 -14.44 3.63 -4.32
N LYS A 714 -15.27 4.26 -3.47
CA LYS A 714 -14.86 5.36 -2.58
C LYS A 714 -15.56 5.29 -1.22
N PRO A 715 -14.94 5.80 -0.14
CA PRO A 715 -15.70 6.14 1.08
C PRO A 715 -16.68 7.29 0.81
N VAL A 716 -17.50 7.63 1.80
CA VAL A 716 -18.31 8.87 1.78
C VAL A 716 -17.43 10.01 2.29
N ALA A 717 -17.42 11.14 1.58
CA ALA A 717 -16.72 12.34 1.99
C ALA A 717 -17.66 13.55 1.90
N ILE A 718 -18.07 14.09 3.05
CA ILE A 718 -18.78 15.37 3.15
C ILE A 718 -17.70 16.46 3.17
N TYR A 719 -17.29 16.88 1.97
CA TYR A 719 -16.28 17.90 1.75
C TYR A 719 -16.97 19.21 1.36
N TYR A 720 -16.70 20.31 2.06
CA TYR A 720 -17.20 21.63 1.67
C TYR A 720 -16.37 22.81 2.20
N HIS A 721 -16.71 24.04 1.83
CA HIS A 721 -16.04 25.25 2.34
C HIS A 721 -16.90 26.06 3.32
N MET A 722 -16.27 26.95 4.09
CA MET A 722 -16.96 27.78 5.08
C MET A 722 -18.08 28.65 4.50
N TYR A 723 -17.92 29.15 3.27
CA TYR A 723 -18.97 29.94 2.59
C TYR A 723 -20.27 29.16 2.33
N SER A 724 -20.30 27.83 2.53
CA SER A 724 -21.54 27.05 2.58
C SER A 724 -22.52 27.55 3.65
N GLY A 725 -22.03 28.26 4.68
CA GLY A 725 -22.83 28.98 5.68
C GLY A 725 -23.37 30.34 5.21
N GLU A 726 -23.09 30.79 3.99
CA GLU A 726 -23.50 32.11 3.50
C GLU A 726 -24.99 32.18 3.18
N TYR A 727 -25.53 31.23 2.41
CA TYR A 727 -26.93 31.26 1.96
C TYR A 727 -27.81 30.24 2.68
N PRO A 728 -29.10 30.55 2.92
CA PRO A 728 -30.05 29.58 3.48
C PRO A 728 -30.19 28.30 2.64
N SER A 729 -30.09 28.41 1.31
CA SER A 729 -30.18 27.29 0.37
C SER A 729 -28.98 26.33 0.49
N SER A 730 -27.76 26.85 0.51
CA SER A 730 -26.53 26.04 0.68
C SER A 730 -26.50 25.37 2.06
N LEU A 731 -26.87 26.10 3.12
CA LEU A 731 -26.96 25.54 4.45
C LEU A 731 -28.04 24.45 4.56
N SER A 732 -29.19 24.63 3.88
CA SER A 732 -30.25 23.63 3.82
C SER A 732 -29.79 22.36 3.10
N ALA A 733 -29.09 22.50 1.97
CA ALA A 733 -28.51 21.38 1.24
C ALA A 733 -27.52 20.60 2.10
N LEU A 734 -26.63 21.31 2.79
CA LEU A 734 -25.66 20.71 3.69
C LEU A 734 -26.36 19.89 4.80
N LYS A 735 -27.35 20.48 5.48
CA LYS A 735 -28.12 19.79 6.53
C LYS A 735 -28.81 18.51 6.02
N GLN A 736 -29.27 18.49 4.77
CA GLN A 736 -29.84 17.29 4.16
C GLN A 736 -28.79 16.19 3.97
N VAL A 737 -27.59 16.53 3.48
CA VAL A 737 -26.48 15.57 3.33
C VAL A 737 -26.06 14.99 4.68
N TYR A 738 -25.92 15.81 5.73
CA TYR A 738 -25.62 15.34 7.08
C TYR A 738 -26.72 14.42 7.63
N THR A 739 -27.99 14.82 7.47
CA THR A 739 -29.13 14.02 7.94
C THR A 739 -29.19 12.67 7.23
N TRP A 740 -28.88 12.63 5.93
CA TRP A 740 -28.76 11.38 5.19
C TRP A 740 -27.64 10.50 5.75
N ALA A 741 -26.45 11.08 6.01
CA ALA A 741 -25.29 10.34 6.50
C ALA A 741 -25.51 9.73 7.89
N GLU A 742 -26.16 10.43 8.83
CA GLU A 742 -26.47 9.91 10.18
C GLU A 742 -27.44 8.71 10.16
N GLN A 743 -28.18 8.53 9.07
CA GLN A 743 -29.11 7.41 8.89
C GLN A 743 -28.43 6.16 8.29
N GLN A 744 -27.18 6.28 7.82
CA GLN A 744 -26.46 5.19 7.20
C GLN A 744 -25.61 4.39 8.21
N PRO A 745 -25.36 3.09 7.96
CA PRO A 745 -24.50 2.27 8.80
C PRO A 745 -23.01 2.51 8.47
N PHE A 746 -22.51 3.72 8.68
CA PHE A 746 -21.11 4.07 8.41
C PHE A 746 -20.21 3.93 9.64
N THR A 747 -18.90 3.89 9.38
CA THR A 747 -17.86 4.11 10.39
C THR A 747 -17.28 5.50 10.18
N PRO A 748 -17.53 6.45 11.10
CA PRO A 748 -16.99 7.79 11.00
C PRO A 748 -15.50 7.83 11.36
N LEU A 749 -14.71 8.52 10.56
CA LEU A 749 -13.29 8.77 10.80
C LEU A 749 -13.00 10.27 10.72
N TYR A 750 -12.06 10.75 11.53
CA TYR A 750 -11.38 12.01 11.23
C TYR A 750 -10.62 11.87 9.90
N LEU A 751 -10.40 13.00 9.20
CA LEU A 751 -9.72 12.95 7.92
C LEU A 751 -8.27 12.46 8.06
N SER A 752 -7.57 12.78 9.15
CA SER A 752 -6.24 12.25 9.44
C SER A 752 -6.21 10.71 9.55
N GLU A 753 -7.24 10.11 10.15
CA GLU A 753 -7.34 8.67 10.33
C GLU A 753 -7.53 7.97 8.98
N PHE A 754 -8.38 8.53 8.11
CA PHE A 754 -8.50 8.08 6.72
C PHE A 754 -7.19 8.27 5.95
N ALA A 755 -6.58 9.46 6.00
CA ALA A 755 -5.34 9.77 5.30
C ALA A 755 -4.19 8.84 5.72
N SER A 756 -4.10 8.49 7.00
CA SER A 756 -3.14 7.52 7.52
C SER A 756 -3.30 6.12 6.94
N ARG A 757 -4.54 5.71 6.63
CA ARG A 757 -4.81 4.43 5.96
C ARG A 757 -4.47 4.54 4.47
N ALA A 758 -5.00 5.59 3.83
CA ALA A 758 -4.82 5.88 2.42
C ALA A 758 -3.35 5.91 2.01
N GLN A 759 -2.48 6.65 2.72
CA GLN A 759 -1.06 6.78 2.33
C GLN A 759 -0.28 5.45 2.29
N SER A 760 -0.78 4.40 2.95
CA SER A 760 -0.18 3.07 2.98
C SER A 760 -0.78 2.09 1.96
N LEU A 761 -1.75 2.52 1.16
CA LEU A 761 -2.50 1.65 0.25
C LEU A 761 -1.59 0.92 -0.75
N TYR A 762 -0.68 1.66 -1.40
CA TYR A 762 0.26 1.06 -2.37
C TYR A 762 1.37 0.27 -1.66
N GLU A 763 1.77 0.74 -0.48
CA GLU A 763 2.80 0.13 0.38
C GLU A 763 2.18 -0.87 1.37
N THR A 764 1.42 -1.84 0.83
CA THR A 764 0.89 -2.99 1.57
C THR A 764 1.47 -4.27 0.98
N GLY A 765 2.15 -5.07 1.81
CA GLY A 765 2.71 -6.36 1.41
C GLY A 765 1.61 -7.39 1.26
N ILE A 766 1.61 -8.11 0.13
CA ILE A 766 0.72 -9.24 -0.15
C ILE A 766 1.59 -10.37 -0.68
N ALA A 767 1.51 -11.53 -0.04
CA ALA A 767 2.26 -12.72 -0.40
C ALA A 767 1.41 -13.98 -0.33
N LYS A 768 1.86 -15.00 -1.05
CA LYS A 768 1.26 -16.33 -1.08
C LYS A 768 2.25 -17.36 -0.58
N SER A 769 1.75 -18.29 0.23
CA SER A 769 2.51 -19.45 0.71
C SER A 769 3.00 -20.35 -0.43
N ILE A 770 4.14 -21.01 -0.25
CA ILE A 770 4.62 -22.03 -1.19
C ILE A 770 4.08 -23.43 -0.87
N VAL A 771 3.50 -23.67 0.31
CA VAL A 771 3.09 -25.02 0.76
C VAL A 771 1.58 -25.20 0.92
N ASP A 772 0.84 -24.10 1.05
CA ASP A 772 -0.60 -24.09 1.33
C ASP A 772 -1.32 -22.91 0.66
N ASP A 773 -2.63 -22.77 0.89
CA ASP A 773 -3.44 -21.71 0.28
C ASP A 773 -3.46 -20.39 1.06
N TYR A 774 -2.60 -20.21 2.07
CA TYR A 774 -2.64 -19.01 2.90
C TYR A 774 -2.05 -17.78 2.20
N TRP A 775 -2.73 -16.66 2.45
CA TRP A 775 -2.28 -15.31 2.15
C TRP A 775 -1.57 -14.72 3.36
N TYR A 776 -0.49 -14.00 3.10
CA TYR A 776 0.23 -13.19 4.08
C TYR A 776 0.08 -11.73 3.69
N VAL A 777 -0.37 -10.91 4.63
CA VAL A 777 -0.57 -9.47 4.41
C VAL A 777 0.14 -8.68 5.49
N ALA A 778 0.85 -7.63 5.09
CA ALA A 778 1.50 -6.70 5.98
C ALA A 778 1.18 -5.26 5.60
N SER A 779 0.59 -4.49 6.51
CA SER A 779 0.30 -3.07 6.29
C SER A 779 0.62 -2.23 7.53
N THR A 780 1.02 -0.99 7.30
CA THR A 780 1.30 0.00 8.35
C THR A 780 0.16 0.98 8.58
N GLY A 781 -0.91 0.91 7.77
CA GLY A 781 -2.05 1.81 7.87
C GLY A 781 -3.38 1.17 7.49
N VAL A 782 -3.47 0.46 6.35
CA VAL A 782 -4.70 -0.20 5.91
C VAL A 782 -5.21 -1.17 6.98
N ARG A 783 -6.51 -1.10 7.29
CA ARG A 783 -7.18 -1.93 8.30
C ARG A 783 -8.26 -2.86 7.72
N SER A 784 -8.51 -2.81 6.42
CA SER A 784 -9.48 -3.69 5.76
C SER A 784 -8.93 -4.32 4.49
N LEU A 785 -9.36 -5.55 4.21
CA LEU A 785 -9.11 -6.26 2.96
C LEU A 785 -10.43 -6.66 2.32
N ARG A 786 -10.60 -6.39 1.02
CA ARG A 786 -11.69 -6.92 0.21
C ARG A 786 -11.25 -8.21 -0.47
N VAL A 787 -12.09 -9.24 -0.41
CA VAL A 787 -11.88 -10.54 -1.07
C VAL A 787 -13.15 -10.89 -1.86
N ALA A 788 -13.01 -11.32 -3.12
CA ALA A 788 -14.20 -11.55 -3.96
C ALA A 788 -14.90 -12.89 -3.60
N ASN A 789 -14.14 -13.91 -3.20
CA ASN A 789 -14.69 -15.20 -2.82
C ASN A 789 -15.46 -15.14 -1.49
N LEU A 790 -16.72 -15.61 -1.51
CA LEU A 790 -17.61 -15.72 -0.35
C LEU A 790 -17.32 -16.97 0.49
N GLY A 791 -16.05 -17.16 0.85
CA GLY A 791 -15.58 -18.30 1.62
C GLY A 791 -15.76 -18.12 3.12
N SER A 792 -15.42 -19.17 3.86
CA SER A 792 -15.35 -19.12 5.33
C SER A 792 -13.89 -19.05 5.78
N LEU A 793 -13.59 -18.20 6.76
CA LEU A 793 -12.23 -17.98 7.24
C LEU A 793 -11.70 -19.25 7.93
N SER A 794 -10.52 -19.73 7.53
CA SER A 794 -9.88 -20.88 8.19
C SER A 794 -9.65 -20.61 9.68
N ALA A 795 -9.84 -21.64 10.52
CA ALA A 795 -9.66 -21.55 11.97
C ALA A 795 -8.22 -21.15 12.38
N GLU A 796 -7.22 -21.48 11.55
CA GLU A 796 -5.81 -21.13 11.83
C GLU A 796 -5.42 -19.74 11.32
N SER A 797 -6.38 -18.98 10.78
CA SER A 797 -6.14 -17.60 10.36
C SER A 797 -5.83 -16.72 11.58
N ASN A 798 -4.83 -15.85 11.47
CA ASN A 798 -4.41 -14.94 12.52
C ASN A 798 -4.42 -13.48 12.00
N GLY A 799 -4.44 -12.51 12.92
CA GLY A 799 -4.43 -11.09 12.56
C GLY A 799 -5.73 -10.59 11.91
N ILE A 800 -6.83 -11.36 11.96
CA ILE A 800 -8.16 -10.97 11.46
C ILE A 800 -9.12 -10.81 12.64
N ALA A 801 -9.67 -9.61 12.81
CA ALA A 801 -10.65 -9.27 13.84
C ALA A 801 -12.09 -9.61 13.42
N GLY A 802 -12.40 -9.53 12.13
CA GLY A 802 -13.77 -9.59 11.66
C GLY A 802 -13.93 -9.87 10.18
N ILE A 803 -15.16 -10.20 9.79
CA ILE A 803 -15.60 -10.44 8.42
C ILE A 803 -16.99 -9.84 8.23
N ALA A 804 -17.15 -9.02 7.20
CA ALA A 804 -18.41 -8.38 6.85
C ALA A 804 -18.72 -8.59 5.36
N SER A 805 -19.97 -8.83 5.03
CA SER A 805 -20.41 -8.82 3.63
C SER A 805 -20.54 -7.38 3.13
N GLY A 806 -20.10 -7.12 1.90
CA GLY A 806 -20.30 -5.86 1.21
C GLY A 806 -20.83 -6.06 -0.21
N PRO A 807 -20.91 -4.98 -1.01
CA PRO A 807 -21.59 -5.00 -2.31
C PRO A 807 -20.86 -5.82 -3.39
N ASP A 808 -19.55 -6.03 -3.22
CA ASP A 808 -18.61 -6.58 -4.20
C ASP A 808 -17.60 -7.57 -3.57
N GLY A 809 -17.99 -8.22 -2.47
CA GLY A 809 -17.20 -9.25 -1.80
C GLY A 809 -17.37 -9.27 -0.28
N GLN A 810 -16.47 -9.98 0.39
CA GLN A 810 -16.30 -9.92 1.84
C GLN A 810 -15.19 -8.94 2.21
N TYR A 811 -15.35 -8.28 3.35
CA TYR A 811 -14.43 -7.30 3.91
C TYR A 811 -13.89 -7.85 5.22
N LEU A 812 -12.61 -8.19 5.23
CA LEU A 812 -11.89 -8.62 6.42
C LEU A 812 -11.41 -7.39 7.18
N THR A 813 -11.59 -7.38 8.50
CA THR A 813 -11.01 -6.35 9.39
C THR A 813 -9.71 -6.88 9.98
N LEU A 814 -8.62 -6.14 9.80
CA LEU A 814 -7.30 -6.52 10.31
C LEU A 814 -7.17 -6.18 11.80
N ALA A 815 -6.68 -7.13 12.60
CA ALA A 815 -6.42 -6.97 14.03
C ALA A 815 -4.99 -6.49 14.35
N SER A 816 -4.09 -6.61 13.38
CA SER A 816 -2.66 -6.33 13.53
C SER A 816 -2.05 -5.88 12.20
N ASN A 817 -0.82 -5.37 12.26
CA ASN A 817 -0.09 -4.95 11.06
C ASN A 817 0.31 -6.12 10.15
N ARG A 818 0.28 -7.35 10.67
CA ARG A 818 0.44 -8.60 9.92
C ARG A 818 -0.78 -9.49 10.10
N ALA A 819 -1.18 -10.17 9.02
CA ALA A 819 -2.23 -11.17 9.04
C ALA A 819 -1.87 -12.34 8.12
N ARG A 820 -2.22 -13.55 8.56
CA ARG A 820 -2.17 -14.78 7.75
C ARG A 820 -3.57 -15.34 7.69
N PHE A 821 -4.11 -15.55 6.50
CA PHE A 821 -5.47 -16.09 6.36
C PHE A 821 -5.66 -16.92 5.10
N SER A 822 -6.64 -17.82 5.14
CA SER A 822 -7.15 -18.54 3.98
C SER A 822 -8.68 -18.60 4.03
N LEU A 823 -9.30 -18.66 2.86
CA LEU A 823 -10.74 -18.81 2.71
C LEU A 823 -11.04 -20.22 2.20
N GLN A 824 -11.84 -20.97 2.93
CA GLN A 824 -12.27 -22.32 2.53
C GLN A 824 -13.60 -22.24 1.79
N ALA A 825 -13.69 -22.95 0.66
CA ALA A 825 -14.94 -23.11 -0.07
C ALA A 825 -15.96 -23.85 0.81
N GLN A 826 -17.15 -23.26 0.98
CA GLN A 826 -18.14 -23.73 1.95
C GLN A 826 -18.68 -25.14 1.61
N ARG A 827 -18.68 -26.06 2.59
CA ARG A 827 -19.63 -27.20 2.66
C ARG A 827 -20.55 -27.16 3.88
N GLN A 828 -20.22 -26.41 4.93
CA GLN A 828 -21.06 -26.18 6.12
C GLN A 828 -20.82 -24.79 6.73
N PRO A 829 -21.78 -24.19 7.45
CA PRO A 829 -21.54 -22.97 8.22
C PRO A 829 -20.51 -23.25 9.31
N LEU A 830 -19.40 -22.50 9.34
CA LEU A 830 -18.46 -22.58 10.46
C LEU A 830 -19.18 -22.09 11.72
N ALA A 831 -19.32 -22.98 12.71
CA ALA A 831 -19.40 -22.54 14.09
C ALA A 831 -18.07 -21.83 14.38
N PHE A 832 -18.09 -20.49 14.47
CA PHE A 832 -16.89 -19.74 14.79
C PHE A 832 -16.44 -20.14 16.20
N LYS A 833 -15.34 -20.88 16.31
CA LYS A 833 -14.72 -21.23 17.60
C LYS A 833 -14.26 -20.00 18.39
N ARG A 834 -14.17 -18.84 17.73
CA ARG A 834 -13.80 -17.56 18.34
C ARG A 834 -14.74 -16.45 17.89
N PRO A 835 -14.95 -15.39 18.69
CA PRO A 835 -15.76 -14.27 18.26
C PRO A 835 -15.12 -13.55 17.06
N LEU A 836 -15.94 -13.18 16.08
CA LEU A 836 -15.53 -12.36 14.94
C LEU A 836 -16.39 -11.10 14.83
N LEU A 837 -15.75 -9.95 14.67
CA LEU A 837 -16.46 -8.70 14.42
C LEU A 837 -17.26 -8.79 13.12
N VAL A 838 -18.55 -8.48 13.20
CA VAL A 838 -19.42 -8.30 12.03
C VAL A 838 -19.37 -6.84 11.61
N PHE A 839 -19.57 -5.92 12.55
CA PHE A 839 -19.30 -4.51 12.32
C PHE A 839 -19.08 -3.74 13.63
N ALA A 840 -18.46 -2.56 13.52
CA ALA A 840 -18.54 -1.48 14.50
C ALA A 840 -18.63 -0.12 13.80
N ASN A 841 -19.27 0.88 14.39
CA ASN A 841 -19.12 2.29 13.97
C ASN A 841 -17.91 2.98 14.66
N GLY A 842 -16.86 2.21 14.93
CA GLY A 842 -15.63 2.67 15.58
C GLY A 842 -14.43 1.88 15.08
N ILE A 843 -13.23 2.37 15.38
CA ILE A 843 -11.94 1.80 14.98
C ILE A 843 -11.59 0.66 15.92
N VAL A 844 -11.20 -0.50 15.38
CA VAL A 844 -10.60 -1.58 16.16
C VAL A 844 -9.15 -1.21 16.49
N GLU A 845 -8.90 -0.82 17.73
CA GLU A 845 -7.53 -0.55 18.22
C GLU A 845 -6.84 -1.84 18.68
N LYS A 846 -7.62 -2.79 19.22
CA LYS A 846 -7.12 -4.07 19.70
C LYS A 846 -8.16 -5.17 19.51
N TRP A 847 -7.73 -6.29 18.95
CA TRP A 847 -8.50 -7.53 18.89
C TRP A 847 -7.54 -8.71 19.08
N GLN A 848 -7.35 -9.13 20.32
CA GLN A 848 -6.38 -10.17 20.67
C GLN A 848 -7.10 -11.37 21.27
N HIS A 849 -7.09 -12.48 20.53
CA HIS A 849 -7.68 -13.74 20.94
C HIS A 849 -6.60 -14.68 21.49
N LYS A 850 -6.83 -15.25 22.69
CA LYS A 850 -5.97 -16.23 23.36
C LYS A 850 -6.85 -17.28 24.04
N SER A 851 -6.92 -18.48 23.46
CA SER A 851 -7.84 -19.55 23.90
C SER A 851 -9.26 -18.98 24.06
N GLU A 852 -9.87 -19.14 25.23
CA GLU A 852 -11.25 -18.75 25.49
C GLU A 852 -11.46 -17.23 25.64
N HIS A 853 -10.38 -16.45 25.72
CA HIS A 853 -10.44 -15.02 26.01
C HIS A 853 -10.09 -14.17 24.79
N THR A 854 -10.96 -13.20 24.47
CA THR A 854 -10.71 -12.19 23.45
C THR A 854 -10.72 -10.80 24.06
N GLN A 855 -9.57 -10.13 24.05
CA GLN A 855 -9.46 -8.74 24.48
C GLN A 855 -9.77 -7.81 23.32
N VAL A 856 -10.74 -6.91 23.52
CA VAL A 856 -11.22 -5.97 22.51
C VAL A 856 -11.04 -4.54 23.02
N GLN A 857 -10.55 -3.66 22.13
CA GLN A 857 -10.53 -2.21 22.33
C GLN A 857 -11.06 -1.51 21.07
N ILE A 858 -12.08 -0.69 21.23
CA ILE A 858 -12.71 0.08 20.15
C ILE A 858 -12.68 1.57 20.49
N LEU A 859 -12.21 2.38 19.55
CA LEU A 859 -12.36 3.84 19.59
C LEU A 859 -13.57 4.25 18.76
N ALA A 860 -14.60 4.79 19.40
CA ALA A 860 -15.79 5.30 18.71
C ALA A 860 -15.88 6.82 18.87
N HIS A 861 -15.96 7.55 17.75
CA HIS A 861 -16.17 9.02 17.75
C HIS A 861 -17.64 9.41 17.97
N GLN A 862 -18.54 8.44 17.93
CA GLN A 862 -19.98 8.58 18.10
C GLN A 862 -20.51 7.56 19.13
N PRO A 863 -21.79 7.66 19.55
CA PRO A 863 -22.44 6.59 20.32
C PRO A 863 -22.16 5.20 19.72
N LEU A 864 -21.50 4.34 20.49
CA LEU A 864 -21.00 3.05 20.01
C LEU A 864 -22.16 2.12 19.60
N ARG A 865 -22.01 1.47 18.45
CA ARG A 865 -22.76 0.31 17.99
C ARG A 865 -21.78 -0.71 17.40
N LEU A 866 -21.73 -1.88 18.01
CA LEU A 866 -20.84 -2.97 17.61
C LEU A 866 -21.61 -4.29 17.64
N THR A 867 -21.37 -5.16 16.67
CA THR A 867 -21.91 -6.52 16.62
C THR A 867 -20.81 -7.49 16.24
N PHE A 868 -20.74 -8.61 16.95
CA PHE A 868 -19.84 -9.73 16.64
C PHE A 868 -20.61 -11.06 16.66
N SER A 869 -20.13 -12.03 15.90
CA SER A 869 -20.60 -13.41 16.00
C SER A 869 -20.02 -14.04 17.26
N ALA A 870 -20.83 -14.79 18.01
CA ALA A 870 -20.42 -15.48 19.21
C ALA A 870 -21.31 -16.69 19.49
N HIS A 871 -20.73 -17.72 20.11
CA HIS A 871 -21.48 -18.89 20.56
C HIS A 871 -22.42 -18.53 21.72
N GLN A 872 -23.47 -19.32 21.97
CA GLN A 872 -24.46 -19.03 23.04
C GLN A 872 -23.84 -18.94 24.45
N ASN A 873 -22.65 -19.49 24.64
CA ASN A 873 -21.96 -19.54 25.93
C ASN A 873 -20.92 -18.41 26.11
N CYS A 874 -20.87 -17.41 25.22
CA CYS A 874 -19.95 -16.29 25.37
C CYS A 874 -20.49 -15.25 26.36
N THR A 875 -19.68 -14.91 27.36
CA THR A 875 -19.92 -13.82 28.32
C THR A 875 -18.97 -12.65 28.04
N ILE A 876 -19.38 -11.44 28.42
CA ILE A 876 -18.53 -10.24 28.31
C ILE A 876 -18.15 -9.84 29.74
N ALA A 877 -16.85 -9.83 30.03
CA ALA A 877 -16.30 -9.52 31.35
C ALA A 877 -15.27 -8.39 31.26
N ALA A 878 -15.07 -7.69 32.38
CA ALA A 878 -14.13 -6.59 32.58
C ALA A 878 -14.36 -5.35 31.69
N LEU A 879 -14.37 -4.16 32.30
CA LEU A 879 -14.77 -2.93 31.62
C LEU A 879 -13.87 -1.78 32.03
N THR A 880 -13.25 -1.13 31.05
CA THR A 880 -12.76 0.24 31.19
C THR A 880 -13.35 1.07 30.06
N GLY A 881 -13.90 2.24 30.38
CA GLY A 881 -14.56 3.12 29.42
C GLY A 881 -16.04 3.40 29.77
N PRO A 882 -16.79 3.99 28.84
CA PRO A 882 -18.19 4.35 29.06
C PRO A 882 -19.11 3.13 29.22
N SER A 883 -20.24 3.30 29.90
CA SER A 883 -21.26 2.26 30.08
C SER A 883 -21.90 1.85 28.76
N PHE A 884 -22.25 0.57 28.62
CA PHE A 884 -22.96 0.04 27.45
C PHE A 884 -23.98 -1.03 27.82
N THR A 885 -24.88 -1.33 26.89
CA THR A 885 -25.87 -2.41 26.98
C THR A 885 -25.51 -3.53 26.01
N ILE A 886 -25.76 -4.77 26.41
CA ILE A 886 -25.53 -5.96 25.59
C ILE A 886 -26.88 -6.57 25.22
N SER A 887 -27.05 -6.98 23.96
CA SER A 887 -28.16 -7.81 23.51
C SER A 887 -27.64 -9.01 22.73
N GLN A 888 -28.19 -10.19 22.98
CA GLN A 888 -27.82 -11.42 22.28
C GLN A 888 -28.99 -11.92 21.43
N GLN A 889 -28.73 -12.29 20.18
CA GLN A 889 -29.72 -12.85 19.26
C GLN A 889 -29.04 -13.81 18.29
N GLU A 890 -29.53 -15.06 18.22
CA GLU A 890 -29.18 -16.05 17.18
C GLU A 890 -27.69 -16.10 16.79
N GLY A 891 -26.79 -16.32 17.75
CA GLY A 891 -25.35 -16.44 17.48
C GLY A 891 -24.62 -15.10 17.26
N PHE A 892 -25.28 -13.98 17.55
CA PHE A 892 -24.70 -12.65 17.53
C PHE A 892 -24.86 -11.95 18.87
N VAL A 893 -23.84 -11.15 19.22
CA VAL A 893 -23.84 -10.29 20.39
C VAL A 893 -23.66 -8.86 19.91
N SER A 894 -24.56 -7.98 20.32
CA SER A 894 -24.51 -6.55 20.00
C SER A 894 -24.29 -5.72 21.25
N ILE A 895 -23.40 -4.73 21.15
CA ILE A 895 -23.05 -3.76 22.17
C ILE A 895 -23.50 -2.38 21.69
N GLN A 896 -24.19 -1.65 22.56
CA GLN A 896 -24.60 -0.27 22.30
C GLN A 896 -24.24 0.63 23.48
N SER A 897 -23.68 1.81 23.19
CA SER A 897 -23.46 2.85 24.20
C SER A 897 -23.99 4.19 23.68
N PRO A 898 -24.65 5.01 24.52
CA PRO A 898 -24.98 6.38 24.16
C PRO A 898 -23.75 7.31 24.15
N ALA A 899 -22.59 6.84 24.60
CA ALA A 899 -21.35 7.62 24.69
C ALA A 899 -20.39 7.28 23.54
N SER A 900 -19.52 8.23 23.23
CA SER A 900 -18.30 8.05 22.43
C SER A 900 -17.09 7.82 23.36
N GLY A 901 -15.95 7.43 22.79
CA GLY A 901 -14.69 7.23 23.48
C GLY A 901 -14.07 5.86 23.23
N VAL A 902 -13.14 5.48 24.11
CA VAL A 902 -12.46 4.18 24.08
C VAL A 902 -13.22 3.19 24.95
N PHE A 903 -13.62 2.07 24.35
CA PHE A 903 -14.29 0.96 25.02
C PHE A 903 -13.34 -0.22 25.07
N SER A 904 -13.08 -0.76 26.26
CA SER A 904 -12.30 -1.99 26.42
C SER A 904 -13.06 -3.03 27.22
N PHE A 905 -13.12 -4.24 26.68
CA PHE A 905 -13.79 -5.37 27.30
C PHE A 905 -13.18 -6.71 26.87
N ASN A 906 -13.42 -7.75 27.65
CA ASN A 906 -13.05 -9.12 27.30
C ASN A 906 -14.30 -9.92 26.93
N ILE A 907 -14.18 -10.75 25.91
CA ILE A 907 -15.17 -11.76 25.55
C ILE A 907 -14.61 -13.11 25.99
N GLU A 908 -15.35 -13.83 26.83
CA GLU A 908 -15.00 -15.16 27.32
C GLU A 908 -16.00 -16.15 26.75
N CYS A 909 -15.56 -17.08 25.90
CA CYS A 909 -16.41 -18.12 25.34
C CYS A 909 -16.04 -19.46 25.99
N ASP A 910 -17.02 -20.21 26.48
CA ASP A 910 -16.76 -21.57 26.99
C ASP A 910 -16.85 -22.58 25.83
N ASP A 911 -15.75 -23.29 25.59
CA ASP A 911 -15.61 -24.33 24.56
C ASP A 911 -16.51 -25.56 24.78
N GLY A 912 -17.23 -25.63 25.91
CA GLY A 912 -18.28 -26.64 26.15
C GLY A 912 -17.74 -28.06 26.35
N VAL A 913 -16.44 -28.22 26.63
CA VAL A 913 -15.87 -29.50 27.06
C VAL A 913 -16.18 -29.68 28.54
N GLU A 914 -17.15 -30.55 28.87
CA GLU A 914 -17.27 -31.09 30.23
C GLU A 914 -15.92 -31.76 30.57
N HIS A 915 -15.11 -31.09 31.39
CA HIS A 915 -14.05 -31.75 32.13
C HIS A 915 -14.72 -32.68 33.14
N GLY A 916 -15.05 -33.89 32.69
CA GLY A 916 -15.50 -34.97 33.55
C GLY A 916 -14.51 -35.14 34.68
N GLY A 917 -14.89 -34.68 35.87
CA GLY A 917 -14.13 -34.89 37.08
C GLY A 917 -13.96 -36.38 37.29
N PHE A 918 -12.71 -36.86 37.26
CA PHE A 918 -12.38 -38.13 37.88
C PHE A 918 -12.60 -37.96 39.38
N GLN A 919 -13.72 -38.49 39.87
CA GLN A 919 -13.93 -38.83 41.28
C GLN A 919 -13.10 -40.06 41.65
#